data_AF-A0A535YS62-F1
#
_entry.id   AF-A0A535YS62-F1
#
_cell.length_a   1.000
_cell.length_b   1.000
_cell.length_c   1.000
_cell.angle_alpha   90.00
_cell.angle_beta   90.00
_cell.angle_gamma   90.00
#
_symmetry.space_group_name_H-M   'P 1'
#
loop_
_entity.id
_entity.type
_entity.pdbx_description
1 polymer ?
#
loop_
_entity_poly.entity_id
_entity_poly.type
_entity_poly.pdbx_seq_one_letter_code
_entity_poly.pdbx_strand_id
1 'polypeptide(L)'
;MLTIDGGPVHIEDLVKVARHREGVMVGPSVHATMAASRAAVERLDAEGVVAYGVTTGFGALADRAIEPADRVALQRAVVVSHAAGMGERLDDEVVRGMLLLRARTLAAGYSGAGAALVDGLAALLQAGVVPWVPEHGSLGASGDLAPLAHAGSVLIGEGWAVGDAGERVPASDALASHGLAPVAIGPKEGLALINGTDATAATLALAVHDIEALLRAADCACAMSVEALNATTRAFDEAVIALRPSPGQAASAANLRALLRESPLVAAHRVSHHAVQDAYSLRCAPQVHGAARDVVGFCRTTVERELASVVDNPVILDMEVVSAGNFHAQALAYAADLLASVCADVAAISERRVDRLLDPARSRGLPAFLSPDPGLNSGLMIAQYTAAALVAALRTAATPLAVQSASTSAGQEDHVSMSFEAAQRTRRSVTQLRAVLAVELLCVAQALELRAPLRPAPATQRRRRRRAAAVSAGARPVRAPRGAERTCHSWQTEAPLRCLMNNLDPDVAENPNDLVVYGGTGRAARSWECFDAIVASLRALHDDETLLVQSGKPVGVARTHELAPRVLIANSLLVPRWATWEEFWRLESMGLTMYGQMTAGSWIYIGTQGILQGTYETFSAVARARFGGSLRGRLVVTAGLGGMGGAQPLAVTMNDGVALCMEVDPARIARRMQTGYVDTVAESLDDAVRRCDLARERGEALSVAVRANAADALPALLESGLGVDVLTDQTSAHDPLNGYVPAGLGTDEAAALRHQDPGAYTARSRESMARHCAAMVAYQARGAEVFDYGNSLREQARLGGFANAFAYPGFVPAYIRPQFCEGRGPFRWVALSGDRQDIARTDQVLLELFPDNEPLHRWLHLAEARVHFQGLPARICWLGAGERHLAGLRFNDLVRSGEVAAPIVIGRDHLDSGSVASPYRETEAMRDGSDAIADWPVLNALLNCASGATWVAVHHGGGVGMGLSIHAGAQVCVDGTELSAQRCELMLTNDPASGVMRHADAGYEEARTAARDHDVRIPMIDTRA
;
A
#
# COMPACT_ATOMS: atom_id res chain seq x y z
N MET A 1 -23.39 -18.43 11.82
CA MET A 1 -24.28 -18.66 10.67
C MET A 1 -25.65 -18.12 11.05
N LEU A 2 -26.31 -17.33 10.19
CA LEU A 2 -27.66 -16.81 10.41
C LEU A 2 -28.70 -17.79 9.82
N THR A 3 -29.78 -18.07 10.54
CA THR A 3 -30.86 -18.93 10.05
C THR A 3 -32.04 -18.08 9.55
N ILE A 4 -32.49 -18.32 8.32
CA ILE A 4 -33.72 -17.72 7.77
C ILE A 4 -34.88 -18.64 8.14
N ASP A 5 -35.78 -18.17 9.01
CA ASP A 5 -36.97 -18.92 9.46
C ASP A 5 -38.30 -18.21 9.19
N GLY A 6 -38.27 -17.10 8.45
CA GLY A 6 -39.42 -16.21 8.22
C GLY A 6 -39.67 -15.21 9.38
N GLY A 7 -38.96 -15.34 10.49
CA GLY A 7 -38.96 -14.42 11.62
C GLY A 7 -38.26 -13.08 11.33
N PRO A 8 -38.33 -12.12 12.27
CA PRO A 8 -37.74 -10.80 12.09
C PRO A 8 -36.21 -10.86 11.95
N VAL A 9 -35.67 -10.03 11.06
CA VAL A 9 -34.22 -9.79 10.95
C VAL A 9 -33.92 -8.43 11.57
N HIS A 10 -32.90 -8.36 12.43
CA HIS A 10 -32.47 -7.08 13.00
C HIS A 10 -31.37 -6.43 12.17
N ILE A 11 -31.16 -5.12 12.35
CA ILE A 11 -30.11 -4.38 11.63
C ILE A 11 -28.74 -5.03 11.84
N GLU A 12 -28.43 -5.50 13.05
CA GLU A 12 -27.16 -6.16 13.35
C GLU A 12 -26.98 -7.48 12.59
N ASP A 13 -28.04 -8.23 12.36
CA ASP A 13 -27.98 -9.49 11.61
C ASP A 13 -27.81 -9.22 10.12
N LEU A 14 -28.50 -8.21 9.60
CA LEU A 14 -28.28 -7.72 8.24
C LEU A 14 -26.83 -7.29 8.04
N VAL A 15 -26.25 -6.52 8.97
CA VAL A 15 -24.84 -6.09 8.90
C VAL A 15 -23.86 -7.27 8.88
N LYS A 16 -24.10 -8.32 9.68
CA LYS A 16 -23.26 -9.53 9.67
C LYS A 16 -23.24 -10.21 8.31
N VAL A 17 -24.39 -10.36 7.65
CA VAL A 17 -24.47 -11.01 6.33
C VAL A 17 -23.94 -10.09 5.22
N ALA A 18 -24.32 -8.81 5.26
CA ALA A 18 -23.98 -7.82 4.26
C ALA A 18 -22.48 -7.49 4.23
N ARG A 19 -21.89 -7.19 5.39
CA ARG A 19 -20.49 -6.71 5.52
C ARG A 19 -19.51 -7.80 5.91
N HIS A 20 -19.91 -8.66 6.85
CA HIS A 20 -19.02 -9.66 7.43
C HIS A 20 -19.14 -11.03 6.75
N ARG A 21 -19.97 -11.11 5.70
CA ARG A 21 -20.23 -12.33 4.90
C ARG A 21 -20.55 -13.54 5.78
N GLU A 22 -21.25 -13.30 6.89
CA GLU A 22 -21.75 -14.36 7.76
C GLU A 22 -22.62 -15.32 6.91
N GLY A 23 -22.30 -16.61 6.97
CA GLY A 23 -23.03 -17.63 6.22
C GLY A 23 -24.50 -17.69 6.62
N VAL A 24 -25.36 -18.06 5.67
CA VAL A 24 -26.81 -18.09 5.85
C VAL A 24 -27.33 -19.49 5.55
N MET A 25 -28.28 -19.97 6.35
CA MET A 25 -28.96 -21.24 6.12
C MET A 25 -30.48 -21.10 6.22
N VAL A 26 -31.21 -21.89 5.44
CA VAL A 26 -32.67 -21.95 5.52
C VAL A 26 -33.10 -22.83 6.69
N GLY A 27 -34.03 -22.34 7.50
CA GLY A 27 -34.56 -23.04 8.66
C GLY A 27 -35.38 -24.28 8.29
N PRO A 28 -35.35 -25.35 9.10
CA PRO A 28 -35.99 -26.62 8.76
C PRO A 28 -37.52 -26.55 8.62
N SER A 29 -38.17 -25.55 9.21
CA SER A 29 -39.62 -25.35 9.14
C SER A 29 -40.08 -24.49 7.95
N VAL A 30 -39.16 -23.82 7.24
CA VAL A 30 -39.51 -22.85 6.18
C VAL A 30 -40.27 -23.52 5.04
N HIS A 31 -39.79 -24.67 4.59
CA HIS A 31 -40.41 -25.42 3.49
C HIS A 31 -41.87 -25.79 3.82
N ALA A 32 -42.13 -26.24 5.05
CA ALA A 32 -43.47 -26.56 5.52
C ALA A 32 -44.35 -25.29 5.67
N THR A 33 -43.77 -24.19 6.14
CA THR A 33 -44.47 -22.90 6.31
C THR A 33 -44.95 -22.34 4.97
N MET A 34 -44.13 -22.45 3.93
CA MET A 34 -44.45 -21.94 2.60
C MET A 34 -45.46 -22.82 1.84
N ALA A 35 -45.53 -24.12 2.16
CA ALA A 35 -46.30 -25.11 1.40
C ALA A 35 -47.79 -24.77 1.25
N ALA A 36 -48.43 -24.22 2.29
CA ALA A 36 -49.84 -23.85 2.25
C ALA A 36 -50.12 -22.73 1.25
N SER A 37 -49.35 -21.64 1.30
CA SER A 37 -49.51 -20.53 0.35
C SER A 37 -49.17 -20.94 -1.08
N ARG A 38 -48.19 -21.83 -1.26
CA ARG A 38 -47.83 -22.37 -2.57
C ARG A 38 -48.96 -23.21 -3.17
N ALA A 39 -49.56 -24.10 -2.38
CA ALA A 39 -50.68 -24.92 -2.80
C ALA A 39 -51.91 -24.07 -3.18
N ALA A 40 -52.13 -22.93 -2.52
CA ALA A 40 -53.18 -21.99 -2.89
C ALA A 40 -52.96 -21.41 -4.30
N VAL A 41 -51.74 -20.98 -4.62
CA VAL A 41 -51.39 -20.46 -5.95
C VAL A 41 -51.57 -21.54 -7.02
N GLU A 42 -51.08 -22.75 -6.77
CA GLU A 42 -51.18 -23.87 -7.72
C GLU A 42 -52.63 -24.27 -8.01
N ARG A 43 -53.49 -24.25 -6.97
CA ARG A 43 -54.92 -24.49 -7.13
C ARG A 43 -55.59 -23.42 -7.99
N LEU A 44 -55.33 -22.14 -7.70
CA LEU A 44 -55.92 -21.01 -8.44
C LEU A 44 -55.48 -21.00 -9.90
N ASP A 45 -54.21 -21.34 -10.16
CA ASP A 45 -53.68 -21.47 -11.51
C ASP A 45 -54.38 -22.61 -12.28
N ALA A 46 -54.52 -23.78 -11.66
CA ALA A 46 -55.17 -24.95 -12.25
C ALA A 46 -56.68 -24.73 -12.50
N GLU A 47 -57.37 -24.04 -11.60
CA GLU A 47 -58.80 -23.70 -11.71
C GLU A 47 -59.06 -22.53 -12.68
N GLY A 48 -58.01 -21.82 -13.12
CA GLY A 48 -58.15 -20.66 -14.02
C GLY A 48 -58.84 -19.47 -13.37
N VAL A 49 -58.81 -19.37 -12.04
CA VAL A 49 -59.42 -18.26 -11.29
C VAL A 49 -58.67 -16.97 -11.64
N VAL A 50 -59.41 -15.89 -11.90
CA VAL A 50 -58.84 -14.55 -12.15
C VAL A 50 -58.13 -14.07 -10.88
N ALA A 51 -56.81 -14.02 -10.92
CA ALA A 51 -55.96 -13.66 -9.79
C ALA A 51 -54.77 -12.81 -10.25
N TYR A 52 -54.63 -11.62 -9.67
CA TYR A 52 -53.61 -10.63 -10.02
C TYR A 52 -52.20 -11.22 -9.92
N GLY A 53 -51.40 -11.07 -10.98
CA GLY A 53 -50.01 -11.55 -11.04
C GLY A 53 -49.85 -13.08 -11.01
N VAL A 54 -50.95 -13.84 -11.05
CA VAL A 54 -50.98 -15.31 -11.18
C VAL A 54 -51.52 -15.69 -12.56
N THR A 55 -52.77 -15.31 -12.87
CA THR A 55 -53.46 -15.62 -14.13
C THR A 55 -53.76 -14.38 -14.97
N THR A 56 -53.42 -13.17 -14.47
CA THR A 56 -53.55 -11.90 -15.19
C THR A 56 -52.22 -11.14 -15.28
N GLY A 57 -52.18 -10.08 -16.11
CA GLY A 57 -51.02 -9.19 -16.26
C GLY A 57 -50.71 -8.29 -15.06
N PHE A 58 -49.74 -7.38 -15.23
CA PHE A 58 -49.24 -6.48 -14.18
C PHE A 58 -49.59 -5.00 -14.45
N GLY A 59 -49.70 -4.18 -13.40
CA GLY A 59 -49.94 -2.73 -13.52
C GLY A 59 -51.23 -2.43 -14.31
N ALA A 60 -51.16 -1.54 -15.30
CA ALA A 60 -52.30 -1.19 -16.16
C ALA A 60 -52.86 -2.38 -16.99
N LEU A 61 -52.20 -3.54 -16.97
CA LEU A 61 -52.65 -4.79 -17.62
C LEU A 61 -53.25 -5.80 -16.63
N ALA A 62 -53.54 -5.39 -15.38
CA ALA A 62 -54.06 -6.26 -14.32
C ALA A 62 -55.37 -6.98 -14.67
N ASP A 63 -56.19 -6.41 -15.55
CA ASP A 63 -57.48 -6.98 -15.99
C ASP A 63 -57.35 -7.93 -17.20
N ARG A 64 -56.14 -8.11 -17.76
CA ARG A 64 -55.91 -8.97 -18.92
C ARG A 64 -55.59 -10.40 -18.48
N ALA A 65 -56.48 -11.34 -18.80
CA ALA A 65 -56.25 -12.77 -18.58
C ALA A 65 -55.10 -13.31 -19.46
N ILE A 66 -54.35 -14.28 -18.92
CA ILE A 66 -53.19 -14.92 -19.55
C ILE A 66 -53.48 -16.41 -19.74
N GLU A 67 -53.31 -16.87 -20.97
CA GLU A 67 -53.51 -18.27 -21.35
C GLU A 67 -52.55 -19.19 -20.57
N PRO A 68 -53.00 -20.38 -20.11
CA PRO A 68 -52.18 -21.29 -19.30
C PRO A 68 -50.78 -21.58 -19.87
N ALA A 69 -50.65 -21.71 -21.19
CA ALA A 69 -49.38 -21.98 -21.87
C ALA A 69 -48.36 -20.83 -21.74
N ASP A 70 -48.83 -19.59 -21.54
CA ASP A 70 -47.99 -18.38 -21.51
C ASP A 70 -47.63 -17.93 -20.07
N ARG A 71 -48.23 -18.54 -19.03
CA ARG A 71 -48.09 -18.08 -17.64
C ARG A 71 -46.67 -18.21 -17.10
N VAL A 72 -45.91 -19.24 -17.48
CA VAL A 72 -44.49 -19.37 -17.10
C VAL A 72 -43.64 -18.31 -17.82
N ALA A 73 -43.91 -18.09 -19.12
CA ALA A 73 -43.21 -17.08 -19.90
C ALA A 73 -43.45 -15.66 -19.35
N LEU A 74 -44.67 -15.38 -18.85
CA LEU A 74 -45.00 -14.12 -18.17
C LEU A 74 -44.13 -13.87 -16.93
N GLN A 75 -43.93 -14.89 -16.09
CA GLN A 75 -43.16 -14.76 -14.84
C GLN A 75 -41.67 -14.57 -15.13
N ARG A 76 -41.12 -15.20 -16.16
CA ARG A 76 -39.77 -14.89 -16.65
C ARG A 76 -39.69 -13.47 -17.23
N ALA A 77 -40.68 -13.09 -18.06
CA ALA A 77 -40.70 -11.80 -18.72
C ALA A 77 -40.75 -10.63 -17.73
N VAL A 78 -41.49 -10.76 -16.61
CA VAL A 78 -41.55 -9.68 -15.61
C VAL A 78 -40.18 -9.45 -14.96
N VAL A 79 -39.44 -10.50 -14.62
CA VAL A 79 -38.08 -10.38 -14.06
C VAL A 79 -37.15 -9.70 -15.05
N VAL A 80 -37.10 -10.17 -16.30
CA VAL A 80 -36.15 -9.64 -17.30
C VAL A 80 -36.49 -8.22 -17.74
N SER A 81 -37.78 -7.92 -17.94
CA SER A 81 -38.22 -6.58 -18.38
C SER A 81 -38.03 -5.50 -17.32
N HIS A 82 -38.13 -5.88 -16.03
CA HIS A 82 -38.00 -4.93 -14.92
C HIS A 82 -36.54 -4.74 -14.48
N ALA A 83 -35.60 -5.57 -14.96
CA ALA A 83 -34.15 -5.37 -14.80
C ALA A 83 -33.63 -4.21 -15.67
N ALA A 84 -34.32 -3.06 -15.61
CA ALA A 84 -34.11 -1.86 -16.44
C ALA A 84 -33.32 -0.76 -15.70
N GLY A 85 -32.74 -1.06 -14.54
CA GLY A 85 -31.92 -0.12 -13.78
C GLY A 85 -30.67 0.37 -14.53
N MET A 86 -30.19 1.57 -14.17
CA MET A 86 -29.05 2.27 -14.80
C MET A 86 -28.12 2.91 -13.76
N GLY A 87 -26.95 3.40 -14.18
CA GLY A 87 -25.99 4.11 -13.32
C GLY A 87 -24.83 3.24 -12.82
N GLU A 88 -24.12 3.74 -11.81
CA GLU A 88 -23.08 2.97 -11.13
C GLU A 88 -23.70 1.77 -10.41
N ARG A 89 -22.87 0.78 -10.10
CA ARG A 89 -23.33 -0.42 -9.39
C ARG A 89 -23.53 -0.10 -7.91
N LEU A 90 -24.59 -0.64 -7.32
CA LEU A 90 -24.76 -0.66 -5.87
C LEU A 90 -23.63 -1.42 -5.17
N ASP A 91 -23.26 -0.96 -3.97
CA ASP A 91 -22.31 -1.64 -3.10
C ASP A 91 -22.75 -3.10 -2.83
N ASP A 92 -21.78 -4.03 -2.80
CA ASP A 92 -22.02 -5.45 -2.48
C ASP A 92 -22.83 -5.63 -1.19
N GLU A 93 -22.56 -4.80 -0.17
CA GLU A 93 -23.25 -4.88 1.12
C GLU A 93 -24.75 -4.60 1.00
N VAL A 94 -25.15 -3.66 0.12
CA VAL A 94 -26.56 -3.36 -0.12
C VAL A 94 -27.22 -4.52 -0.84
N VAL A 95 -26.59 -5.05 -1.88
CA VAL A 95 -27.12 -6.18 -2.66
C VAL A 95 -27.26 -7.43 -1.80
N ARG A 96 -26.26 -7.74 -0.97
CA ARG A 96 -26.33 -8.88 -0.03
C ARG A 96 -27.41 -8.69 1.03
N GLY A 97 -27.56 -7.49 1.57
CA GLY A 97 -28.66 -7.17 2.49
C GLY A 97 -30.03 -7.34 1.83
N MET A 98 -30.17 -6.89 0.58
CA MET A 98 -31.39 -7.06 -0.22
C MET A 98 -31.73 -8.54 -0.45
N LEU A 99 -30.74 -9.37 -0.81
CA LEU A 99 -30.94 -10.82 -0.97
C LEU A 99 -31.43 -11.48 0.33
N LEU A 100 -30.85 -11.10 1.47
CA LEU A 100 -31.25 -11.63 2.78
C LEU A 100 -32.70 -11.28 3.11
N LEU A 101 -33.08 -10.01 2.95
CA LEU A 101 -34.42 -9.53 3.25
C LEU A 101 -35.45 -10.16 2.31
N ARG A 102 -35.13 -10.30 1.02
CA ARG A 102 -36.00 -11.00 0.05
C ARG A 102 -36.22 -12.45 0.44
N ALA A 103 -35.15 -13.18 0.78
CA ALA A 103 -35.24 -14.57 1.21
C ALA A 103 -36.09 -14.71 2.48
N ARG A 104 -35.95 -13.77 3.44
CA ARG A 104 -36.76 -13.73 4.66
C ARG A 104 -38.24 -13.46 4.38
N THR A 105 -38.56 -12.50 3.51
CA THR A 105 -39.94 -12.15 3.15
C THR A 105 -40.65 -13.35 2.52
N LEU A 106 -39.98 -14.05 1.61
CA LEU A 106 -40.50 -15.28 1.00
C LEU A 106 -40.68 -16.41 2.03
N ALA A 107 -39.70 -16.59 2.93
CA ALA A 107 -39.73 -17.61 3.98
C ALA A 107 -40.86 -17.44 5.00
N ALA A 108 -41.42 -16.23 5.14
CA ALA A 108 -42.58 -15.97 5.99
C ALA A 108 -43.86 -16.69 5.51
N GLY A 109 -43.88 -17.19 4.27
CA GLY A 109 -44.93 -18.08 3.77
C GLY A 109 -46.21 -17.39 3.30
N TYR A 110 -46.17 -16.08 3.02
CA TYR A 110 -47.35 -15.32 2.55
C TYR A 110 -47.27 -14.94 1.06
N SER A 111 -46.14 -15.13 0.39
CA SER A 111 -45.93 -14.70 -1.01
C SER A 111 -46.51 -15.65 -2.07
N GLY A 112 -46.85 -16.89 -1.71
CA GLY A 112 -47.21 -17.94 -2.67
C GLY A 112 -46.03 -18.49 -3.48
N ALA A 113 -44.80 -18.23 -3.03
CA ALA A 113 -43.56 -18.69 -3.64
C ALA A 113 -43.19 -20.11 -3.20
N GLY A 114 -42.44 -20.83 -4.02
CA GLY A 114 -41.83 -22.12 -3.68
C GLY A 114 -40.56 -21.96 -2.85
N ALA A 115 -40.25 -22.98 -2.04
CA ALA A 115 -39.08 -22.98 -1.15
C ALA A 115 -37.74 -22.91 -1.92
N ALA A 116 -37.71 -23.41 -3.16
CA ALA A 116 -36.53 -23.37 -4.02
C ALA A 116 -36.00 -21.94 -4.26
N LEU A 117 -36.86 -20.91 -4.24
CA LEU A 117 -36.43 -19.52 -4.34
C LEU A 117 -35.64 -19.08 -3.10
N VAL A 118 -36.11 -19.45 -1.91
CA VAL A 118 -35.43 -19.13 -0.64
C VAL A 118 -34.10 -19.86 -0.56
N ASP A 119 -34.08 -21.15 -0.91
CA ASP A 119 -32.87 -21.95 -0.95
C ASP A 119 -31.85 -21.37 -1.94
N GLY A 120 -32.30 -20.95 -3.12
CA GLY A 120 -31.44 -20.34 -4.13
C GLY A 120 -30.87 -18.98 -3.71
N LEU A 121 -31.68 -18.10 -3.11
CA LEU A 121 -31.20 -16.82 -2.56
C LEU A 121 -30.17 -17.04 -1.43
N ALA A 122 -30.41 -18.00 -0.54
CA ALA A 122 -29.46 -18.40 0.49
C ALA A 122 -28.17 -18.98 -0.12
N ALA A 123 -28.28 -19.77 -1.19
CA ALA A 123 -27.14 -20.31 -1.91
C ALA A 123 -26.29 -19.23 -2.58
N LEU A 124 -26.89 -18.19 -3.18
CA LEU A 124 -26.15 -17.03 -3.69
C LEU A 124 -25.35 -16.34 -2.58
N LEU A 125 -25.99 -16.08 -1.44
CA LEU A 125 -25.33 -15.47 -0.28
C LEU A 125 -24.15 -16.29 0.25
N GLN A 126 -24.32 -17.62 0.30
CA GLN A 126 -23.35 -18.58 0.80
C GLN A 126 -22.17 -18.79 -0.17
N ALA A 127 -22.45 -18.87 -1.47
CA ALA A 127 -21.44 -18.96 -2.52
C ALA A 127 -20.72 -17.62 -2.74
N GLY A 128 -21.31 -16.52 -2.27
CA GLY A 128 -20.72 -15.20 -2.42
C GLY A 128 -20.96 -14.57 -3.80
N VAL A 129 -21.90 -15.10 -4.57
CA VAL A 129 -22.32 -14.57 -5.87
C VAL A 129 -23.17 -13.33 -5.64
N VAL A 130 -22.68 -12.17 -6.11
CA VAL A 130 -23.35 -10.88 -5.95
C VAL A 130 -23.94 -10.43 -7.28
N PRO A 131 -25.26 -10.22 -7.38
CA PRO A 131 -25.87 -9.64 -8.58
C PRO A 131 -25.34 -8.24 -8.91
N TRP A 132 -25.16 -7.96 -10.20
CA TRP A 132 -24.85 -6.61 -10.67
C TRP A 132 -26.12 -5.77 -10.67
N VAL A 133 -26.30 -4.94 -9.64
CA VAL A 133 -27.48 -4.08 -9.51
C VAL A 133 -27.09 -2.62 -9.72
N PRO A 134 -27.63 -1.92 -10.74
CA PRO A 134 -27.41 -0.50 -10.94
C PRO A 134 -28.16 0.38 -9.90
N GLU A 135 -27.66 1.59 -9.65
CA GLU A 135 -28.13 2.46 -8.57
C GLU A 135 -29.40 3.28 -8.86
N HIS A 136 -29.86 3.33 -10.11
CA HIS A 136 -31.08 4.03 -10.51
C HIS A 136 -32.13 3.07 -11.07
N GLY A 137 -33.41 3.40 -10.89
CA GLY A 137 -34.54 2.69 -11.50
C GLY A 137 -35.66 2.25 -10.55
N SER A 138 -35.55 2.52 -9.24
CA SER A 138 -36.62 2.26 -8.27
C SER A 138 -37.24 3.56 -7.74
N LEU A 139 -38.54 3.50 -7.48
CA LEU A 139 -39.35 4.57 -6.88
C LEU A 139 -39.77 4.25 -5.44
N GLY A 140 -39.57 3.01 -4.96
CA GLY A 140 -39.96 2.60 -3.61
C GLY A 140 -41.46 2.51 -3.34
N ALA A 141 -42.29 2.50 -4.38
CA ALA A 141 -43.74 2.60 -4.27
C ALA A 141 -44.53 1.43 -4.81
N SER A 142 -43.97 0.70 -5.78
CA SER A 142 -44.40 -0.64 -6.23
C SER A 142 -43.41 -1.72 -5.77
N GLY A 143 -42.67 -1.42 -4.70
CA GLY A 143 -41.44 -2.10 -4.33
C GLY A 143 -40.21 -1.61 -5.12
N ASP A 144 -39.06 -2.13 -4.75
CA ASP A 144 -37.77 -1.99 -5.39
C ASP A 144 -37.64 -2.93 -6.60
N LEU A 145 -38.61 -2.82 -7.51
CA LEU A 145 -38.80 -3.72 -8.65
C LEU A 145 -37.53 -3.88 -9.47
N ALA A 146 -36.89 -2.78 -9.88
CA ALA A 146 -35.70 -2.87 -10.73
C ALA A 146 -34.48 -3.46 -10.01
N PRO A 147 -34.11 -3.01 -8.79
CA PRO A 147 -33.05 -3.66 -8.00
C PRO A 147 -33.28 -5.15 -7.77
N LEU A 148 -34.50 -5.53 -7.36
CA LEU A 148 -34.85 -6.93 -7.11
C LEU A 148 -34.95 -7.75 -8.39
N ALA A 149 -35.34 -7.15 -9.51
CA ALA A 149 -35.34 -7.79 -10.82
C ALA A 149 -33.93 -8.15 -11.29
N HIS A 150 -32.95 -7.24 -11.13
CA HIS A 150 -31.55 -7.55 -11.41
C HIS A 150 -31.04 -8.72 -10.55
N ALA A 151 -31.41 -8.77 -9.27
CA ALA A 151 -31.08 -9.88 -8.39
C ALA A 151 -31.81 -11.19 -8.77
N GLY A 152 -33.10 -11.10 -9.09
CA GLY A 152 -33.92 -12.22 -9.53
C GLY A 152 -33.46 -12.80 -10.87
N SER A 153 -32.99 -11.96 -11.80
CA SER A 153 -32.39 -12.42 -13.07
C SER A 153 -31.23 -13.37 -12.80
N VAL A 154 -30.32 -13.01 -11.87
CA VAL A 154 -29.17 -13.87 -11.56
C VAL A 154 -29.62 -15.22 -11.01
N LEU A 155 -30.64 -15.24 -10.15
CA LEU A 155 -31.18 -16.48 -9.56
C LEU A 155 -31.73 -17.44 -10.64
N ILE A 156 -32.32 -16.91 -11.71
CA ILE A 156 -32.84 -17.70 -12.83
C ILE A 156 -31.81 -17.91 -13.95
N GLY A 157 -30.54 -17.56 -13.72
CA GLY A 157 -29.43 -17.78 -14.67
C GLY A 157 -29.32 -16.72 -15.78
N GLU A 158 -29.92 -15.55 -15.59
CA GLU A 158 -29.94 -14.45 -16.56
C GLU A 158 -29.35 -13.15 -16.00
N GLY A 159 -29.08 -12.19 -16.88
CA GLY A 159 -28.50 -10.92 -16.48
C GLY A 159 -27.02 -11.06 -16.07
N TRP A 160 -26.61 -10.28 -15.08
CA TRP A 160 -25.21 -10.03 -14.79
C TRP A 160 -24.90 -10.17 -13.30
N ALA A 161 -23.77 -10.80 -12.99
CA ALA A 161 -23.18 -10.84 -11.66
C ALA A 161 -21.84 -10.08 -11.66
N VAL A 162 -21.27 -9.90 -10.46
CA VAL A 162 -19.96 -9.28 -10.26
C VAL A 162 -18.88 -10.37 -10.32
N GLY A 163 -17.87 -10.16 -11.18
CA GLY A 163 -16.68 -11.02 -11.33
C GLY A 163 -15.58 -10.71 -10.31
N ASP A 164 -14.52 -11.53 -10.31
CA ASP A 164 -13.45 -11.48 -9.30
C ASP A 164 -12.62 -10.18 -9.34
N ALA A 165 -12.53 -9.52 -10.51
CA ALA A 165 -11.88 -8.23 -10.65
C ALA A 165 -12.88 -7.05 -10.56
N GLY A 166 -14.14 -7.31 -10.17
CA GLY A 166 -15.21 -6.33 -10.04
C GLY A 166 -15.94 -5.99 -11.34
N GLU A 167 -15.68 -6.73 -12.41
CA GLU A 167 -16.29 -6.58 -13.73
C GLU A 167 -17.68 -7.22 -13.84
N ARG A 168 -18.41 -6.92 -14.93
CA ARG A 168 -19.68 -7.58 -15.25
C ARG A 168 -19.42 -8.95 -15.88
N VAL A 169 -19.97 -10.01 -15.30
CA VAL A 169 -19.94 -11.37 -15.86
C VAL A 169 -21.35 -11.90 -16.08
N PRO A 170 -21.59 -12.74 -17.11
CA PRO A 170 -22.90 -13.37 -17.30
C PRO A 170 -23.31 -14.20 -16.08
N ALA A 171 -24.58 -14.08 -15.66
CA ALA A 171 -25.08 -14.80 -14.49
C ALA A 171 -24.96 -16.32 -14.62
N SER A 172 -25.17 -16.87 -15.82
CA SER A 172 -24.99 -18.30 -16.11
C SER A 172 -23.60 -18.78 -15.72
N ASP A 173 -22.58 -17.98 -16.03
CA ASP A 173 -21.18 -18.33 -15.84
C ASP A 173 -20.82 -18.21 -14.35
N ALA A 174 -21.34 -17.18 -13.69
CA ALA A 174 -21.17 -16.98 -12.25
C ALA A 174 -21.83 -18.08 -11.40
N LEU A 175 -23.02 -18.56 -11.79
CA LEU A 175 -23.65 -19.70 -11.13
C LEU A 175 -22.86 -20.99 -11.36
N ALA A 176 -22.49 -21.27 -12.62
CA ALA A 176 -21.78 -22.48 -12.98
C ALA A 176 -20.41 -22.59 -12.30
N SER A 177 -19.67 -21.48 -12.20
CA SER A 177 -18.36 -21.45 -11.52
C SER A 177 -18.44 -21.76 -10.02
N HIS A 178 -19.62 -21.57 -9.41
CA HIS A 178 -19.90 -21.87 -8.00
C HIS A 178 -20.71 -23.17 -7.79
N GLY A 179 -20.91 -23.96 -8.86
CA GLY A 179 -21.67 -25.21 -8.79
C GLY A 179 -23.16 -25.02 -8.50
N LEU A 180 -23.71 -23.83 -8.78
CA LEU A 180 -25.12 -23.52 -8.61
C LEU A 180 -25.87 -23.69 -9.94
N ALA A 181 -27.10 -24.18 -9.86
CA ALA A 181 -27.99 -24.28 -11.01
C ALA A 181 -29.02 -23.12 -11.00
N PRO A 182 -29.41 -22.60 -12.18
CA PRO A 182 -30.54 -21.67 -12.29
C PRO A 182 -31.82 -22.22 -11.67
N VAL A 183 -32.55 -21.39 -10.93
CA VAL A 183 -33.83 -21.79 -10.33
C VAL A 183 -34.97 -21.62 -11.34
N ALA A 184 -35.75 -22.68 -11.56
CA ALA A 184 -36.95 -22.62 -12.39
C ALA A 184 -38.08 -21.91 -11.64
N ILE A 185 -38.80 -21.02 -12.33
CA ILE A 185 -39.90 -20.24 -11.75
C ILE A 185 -41.24 -20.60 -12.42
N GLY A 186 -42.28 -20.72 -11.60
CA GLY A 186 -43.66 -20.97 -12.00
C GLY A 186 -44.59 -19.77 -11.75
N PRO A 187 -45.92 -19.97 -11.83
CA PRO A 187 -46.91 -18.92 -11.57
C PRO A 187 -46.64 -18.19 -10.23
N LYS A 188 -46.84 -16.86 -10.23
CA LYS A 188 -46.54 -15.90 -9.14
C LYS A 188 -45.06 -15.67 -8.79
N GLU A 189 -44.17 -16.60 -9.08
CA GLU A 189 -42.81 -16.58 -8.52
C GLU A 189 -41.92 -15.47 -9.09
N GLY A 190 -42.09 -15.10 -10.36
CA GLY A 190 -41.38 -13.97 -10.96
C GLY A 190 -41.73 -12.64 -10.28
N LEU A 191 -43.03 -12.41 -10.05
CA LEU A 191 -43.49 -11.23 -9.31
C LEU A 191 -43.05 -11.26 -7.84
N ALA A 192 -43.10 -12.42 -7.19
CA ALA A 192 -42.68 -12.57 -5.79
C ALA A 192 -41.17 -12.31 -5.57
N LEU A 193 -40.33 -12.52 -6.60
CA LEU A 193 -38.90 -12.21 -6.52
C LEU A 193 -38.62 -10.70 -6.58
N ILE A 194 -39.47 -9.94 -7.29
CA ILE A 194 -39.17 -8.53 -7.60
C ILE A 194 -39.96 -7.54 -6.74
N ASN A 195 -41.01 -7.98 -6.04
CA ASN A 195 -41.89 -7.08 -5.28
C ASN A 195 -41.52 -7.01 -3.79
N GLY A 196 -41.03 -5.86 -3.33
CA GLY A 196 -40.73 -5.57 -1.94
C GLY A 196 -39.85 -4.34 -1.74
N THR A 197 -39.72 -3.86 -0.51
CA THR A 197 -38.92 -2.66 -0.16
C THR A 197 -37.48 -3.00 0.26
N ASP A 198 -37.03 -4.21 -0.09
CA ASP A 198 -35.83 -4.85 0.44
C ASP A 198 -34.55 -4.06 0.15
N ALA A 199 -34.45 -3.41 -1.02
CA ALA A 199 -33.26 -2.63 -1.38
C ALA A 199 -33.19 -1.33 -0.56
N THR A 200 -34.32 -0.63 -0.42
CA THR A 200 -34.47 0.56 0.41
C THR A 200 -34.20 0.24 1.88
N ALA A 201 -34.80 -0.82 2.40
CA ALA A 201 -34.65 -1.24 3.79
C ALA A 201 -33.20 -1.64 4.12
N ALA A 202 -32.55 -2.43 3.26
CA ALA A 202 -31.14 -2.81 3.43
C ALA A 202 -30.22 -1.57 3.42
N THR A 203 -30.45 -0.65 2.49
CA THR A 203 -29.69 0.60 2.37
C THR A 203 -29.81 1.45 3.63
N LEU A 204 -31.02 1.61 4.16
CA LEU A 204 -31.26 2.39 5.37
C LEU A 204 -30.79 1.70 6.66
N ALA A 205 -30.89 0.37 6.76
CA ALA A 205 -30.33 -0.39 7.88
C ALA A 205 -28.83 -0.14 8.01
N LEU A 206 -28.10 -0.23 6.89
CA LEU A 206 -26.66 0.06 6.84
C LEU A 206 -26.38 1.54 7.18
N ALA A 207 -27.19 2.47 6.69
CA ALA A 207 -27.05 3.90 6.99
C ALA A 207 -27.28 4.22 8.48
N VAL A 208 -28.33 3.66 9.09
CA VAL A 208 -28.62 3.80 10.53
C VAL A 208 -27.44 3.30 11.35
N HIS A 209 -26.97 2.08 11.07
CA HIS A 209 -25.83 1.48 11.76
C HIS A 209 -24.56 2.35 11.67
N ASP A 210 -24.29 2.90 10.48
CA ASP A 210 -23.14 3.77 10.25
C ASP A 210 -23.27 5.10 10.99
N ILE A 211 -24.45 5.72 10.97
CA ILE A 211 -24.68 7.00 11.66
C ILE A 211 -24.54 6.83 13.17
N GLU A 212 -25.03 5.73 13.75
CA GLU A 212 -24.82 5.41 15.18
C GLU A 212 -23.33 5.30 15.54
N ALA A 213 -22.50 4.73 14.65
CA ALA A 213 -21.05 4.72 14.81
C ALA A 213 -20.44 6.13 14.66
N LEU A 214 -20.90 6.92 13.68
CA LEU A 214 -20.41 8.27 13.44
C LEU A 214 -20.79 9.24 14.56
N LEU A 215 -21.95 9.11 15.21
CA LEU A 215 -22.34 9.92 16.36
C LEU A 215 -21.44 9.64 17.59
N ARG A 216 -21.01 8.39 17.77
CA ARG A 216 -19.97 8.05 18.78
C ARG A 216 -18.63 8.70 18.43
N ALA A 217 -18.26 8.73 17.15
CA ALA A 217 -17.06 9.43 16.68
C ALA A 217 -17.16 10.95 16.85
N ALA A 218 -18.34 11.54 16.64
CA ALA A 218 -18.61 12.96 16.81
C ALA A 218 -18.45 13.40 18.28
N ASP A 219 -18.94 12.62 19.24
CA ASP A 219 -18.67 12.89 20.67
C ASP A 219 -17.16 12.79 20.99
N CYS A 220 -16.45 11.83 20.38
CA CYS A 220 -14.99 11.72 20.56
C CYS A 220 -14.25 12.94 19.99
N ALA A 221 -14.60 13.36 18.78
CA ALA A 221 -14.02 14.53 18.13
C ALA A 221 -14.31 15.80 18.94
N CYS A 222 -15.56 15.96 19.40
CA CYS A 222 -15.96 17.07 20.25
C CYS A 222 -15.23 17.09 21.59
N ALA A 223 -15.07 15.95 22.27
CA ALA A 223 -14.29 15.87 23.51
C ALA A 223 -12.84 16.30 23.28
N MET A 224 -12.19 15.78 22.23
CA MET A 224 -10.84 16.22 21.87
C MET A 224 -10.81 17.73 21.58
N SER A 225 -11.84 18.29 20.94
CA SER A 225 -11.92 19.71 20.58
C SER A 225 -12.11 20.58 21.82
N VAL A 226 -12.86 20.10 22.83
CA VAL A 226 -12.98 20.74 24.14
C VAL A 226 -11.61 20.83 24.81
N GLU A 227 -10.81 19.77 24.78
CA GLU A 227 -9.46 19.78 25.33
C GLU A 227 -8.51 20.70 24.55
N ALA A 228 -8.48 20.58 23.23
CA ALA A 228 -7.58 21.35 22.36
C ALA A 228 -7.84 22.87 22.42
N LEU A 229 -9.10 23.25 22.57
CA LEU A 229 -9.53 24.65 22.67
C LEU A 229 -9.57 25.15 24.13
N ASN A 230 -9.05 24.40 25.10
CA ASN A 230 -9.05 24.76 26.53
C ASN A 230 -10.46 25.11 27.07
N ALA A 231 -11.50 24.44 26.59
CA ALA A 231 -12.89 24.68 26.97
C ALA A 231 -13.28 23.93 28.26
N THR A 232 -14.46 24.26 28.80
CA THR A 232 -14.92 23.77 30.10
C THR A 232 -15.98 22.68 29.98
N THR A 233 -16.10 21.82 30.99
CA THR A 233 -17.14 20.77 31.06
C THR A 233 -18.44 21.24 31.71
N ARG A 234 -18.55 22.51 32.13
CA ARG A 234 -19.71 23.03 32.88
C ARG A 234 -21.03 22.86 32.13
N ALA A 235 -21.01 23.03 30.81
CA ALA A 235 -22.18 22.83 29.96
C ALA A 235 -22.65 21.36 29.90
N PHE A 236 -21.79 20.43 30.29
CA PHE A 236 -22.05 19.00 30.32
C PHE A 236 -22.36 18.50 31.73
N ASP A 237 -22.46 19.39 32.72
CA ASP A 237 -22.73 19.00 34.11
C ASP A 237 -24.05 18.23 34.23
N GLU A 238 -24.07 17.18 35.05
CA GLU A 238 -25.23 16.30 35.17
C GLU A 238 -26.47 17.02 35.68
N ALA A 239 -26.33 17.92 36.65
CA ALA A 239 -27.45 18.70 37.17
C ALA A 239 -27.99 19.66 36.11
N VAL A 240 -27.12 20.28 35.31
CA VAL A 240 -27.53 21.16 34.20
C VAL A 240 -28.29 20.37 33.13
N ILE A 241 -27.79 19.19 32.76
CA ILE A 241 -28.42 18.33 31.75
C ILE A 241 -29.76 17.79 32.24
N ALA A 242 -29.88 17.43 33.53
CA ALA A 242 -31.11 16.90 34.13
C ALA A 242 -32.28 17.91 34.10
N LEU A 243 -32.01 19.23 34.05
CA LEU A 243 -33.05 20.26 33.91
C LEU A 243 -33.82 20.16 32.58
N ARG A 244 -33.28 19.48 31.57
CA ARG A 244 -33.95 19.21 30.29
C ARG A 244 -33.88 17.71 29.97
N PRO A 245 -34.94 16.93 30.23
CA PRO A 245 -34.90 15.47 30.18
C PRO A 245 -34.99 14.90 28.75
N SER A 246 -34.08 15.30 27.84
CA SER A 246 -33.90 14.66 26.53
C SER A 246 -32.92 13.48 26.67
N PRO A 247 -33.32 12.24 26.31
CA PRO A 247 -32.47 11.05 26.44
C PRO A 247 -31.17 11.15 25.62
N GLY A 248 -31.26 11.56 24.35
CA GLY A 248 -30.09 11.73 23.50
C GLY A 248 -29.13 12.80 24.02
N GLN A 249 -29.66 13.93 24.51
CA GLN A 249 -28.84 14.97 25.15
C GLN A 249 -28.11 14.42 26.38
N ALA A 250 -28.81 13.67 27.23
CA ALA A 250 -28.22 13.03 28.41
C ALA A 250 -27.11 12.04 28.03
N ALA A 251 -27.33 11.22 27.00
CA ALA A 251 -26.35 10.26 26.51
C ALA A 251 -25.08 10.93 25.95
N SER A 252 -25.23 11.94 25.10
CA SER A 252 -24.07 12.68 24.55
C SER A 252 -23.29 13.40 25.66
N ALA A 253 -23.98 14.07 26.59
CA ALA A 253 -23.31 14.72 27.72
C ALA A 253 -22.58 13.71 28.62
N ALA A 254 -23.19 12.55 28.89
CA ALA A 254 -22.54 11.48 29.66
C ALA A 254 -21.30 10.94 28.95
N ASN A 255 -21.34 10.74 27.63
CA ASN A 255 -20.17 10.34 26.84
C ASN A 255 -19.05 11.39 26.92
N LEU A 256 -19.38 12.67 26.72
CA LEU A 256 -18.41 13.76 26.80
C LEU A 256 -17.78 13.84 28.20
N ARG A 257 -18.58 13.75 29.28
CA ARG A 257 -18.06 13.68 30.65
C ARG A 257 -17.14 12.48 30.85
N ALA A 258 -17.49 11.31 30.33
CA ALA A 258 -16.68 10.10 30.44
C ALA A 258 -15.35 10.22 29.67
N LEU A 259 -15.38 10.79 28.46
CA LEU A 259 -14.20 10.99 27.62
C LEU A 259 -13.23 12.03 28.19
N LEU A 260 -13.76 13.08 28.83
CA LEU A 260 -13.00 14.19 29.40
C LEU A 260 -12.58 13.97 30.86
N ARG A 261 -12.93 12.81 31.43
CA ARG A 261 -12.60 12.47 32.82
C ARG A 261 -11.08 12.50 33.02
N GLU A 262 -10.66 13.12 34.12
CA GLU A 262 -9.24 13.25 34.48
C GLU A 262 -8.38 14.01 33.45
N SER A 263 -8.97 14.82 32.56
CA SER A 263 -8.21 15.68 31.65
C SER A 263 -7.47 16.80 32.41
N PRO A 264 -6.12 16.84 32.40
CA PRO A 264 -5.34 17.96 32.92
C PRO A 264 -5.62 19.27 32.15
N LEU A 265 -5.87 19.18 30.84
CA LEU A 265 -6.17 20.34 29.98
C LEU A 265 -7.46 21.05 30.41
N VAL A 266 -8.52 20.26 30.66
CA VAL A 266 -9.79 20.78 31.19
C VAL A 266 -9.62 21.27 32.63
N ALA A 267 -8.88 20.54 33.46
CA ALA A 267 -8.65 20.91 34.86
C ALA A 267 -7.95 22.28 34.98
N ALA A 268 -6.95 22.54 34.15
CA ALA A 268 -6.21 23.82 34.11
C ALA A 268 -7.10 25.03 33.81
N HIS A 269 -8.28 24.83 33.20
CA HIS A 269 -9.19 25.90 32.78
C HIS A 269 -10.57 25.82 33.44
N ARG A 270 -10.71 24.99 34.49
CA ARG A 270 -11.97 24.78 35.22
C ARG A 270 -12.51 26.06 35.87
N VAL A 271 -11.62 26.94 36.31
CA VAL A 271 -11.92 28.28 36.86
C VAL A 271 -11.27 29.32 35.96
N SER A 272 -11.79 29.49 34.75
CA SER A 272 -11.28 30.47 33.77
C SER A 272 -12.01 31.81 33.90
N HIS A 273 -11.25 32.90 34.05
CA HIS A 273 -11.77 34.28 34.03
C HIS A 273 -11.99 34.83 32.60
N HIS A 274 -11.47 34.17 31.56
CA HIS A 274 -11.58 34.61 30.16
C HIS A 274 -12.66 33.86 29.35
N ALA A 275 -13.18 32.73 29.87
CA ALA A 275 -14.22 31.92 29.23
C ALA A 275 -15.48 31.85 30.11
N VAL A 276 -16.16 32.98 30.29
CA VAL A 276 -17.45 33.03 30.99
C VAL A 276 -18.44 32.06 30.31
N GLN A 277 -18.39 31.96 28.98
CA GLN A 277 -19.15 31.00 28.18
C GLN A 277 -18.31 30.44 27.03
N ASP A 278 -18.36 29.13 26.81
CA ASP A 278 -17.78 28.49 25.62
C ASP A 278 -18.67 28.66 24.39
N ALA A 279 -18.08 28.53 23.19
CA ALA A 279 -18.80 28.67 21.93
C ALA A 279 -19.88 27.60 21.74
N TYR A 280 -20.95 27.92 21.00
CA TYR A 280 -22.05 26.98 20.74
C TYR A 280 -21.59 25.64 20.15
N SER A 281 -20.62 25.63 19.25
CA SER A 281 -20.11 24.38 18.66
C SER A 281 -19.45 23.42 19.65
N LEU A 282 -19.11 23.91 20.85
CA LEU A 282 -18.62 23.12 21.98
C LEU A 282 -19.72 22.90 23.02
N ARG A 283 -20.29 23.99 23.58
CA ARG A 283 -21.25 23.88 24.71
C ARG A 283 -22.59 23.26 24.32
N CYS A 284 -23.02 23.40 23.07
CA CYS A 284 -24.28 22.86 22.57
C CYS A 284 -24.13 21.51 21.85
N ALA A 285 -22.94 20.90 21.90
CA ALA A 285 -22.72 19.59 21.31
C ALA A 285 -23.67 18.51 21.86
N PRO A 286 -23.98 18.43 23.18
CA PRO A 286 -24.98 17.48 23.66
C PRO A 286 -26.37 17.70 23.07
N GLN A 287 -26.79 18.95 22.85
CA GLN A 287 -28.11 19.26 22.30
C GLN A 287 -28.20 18.87 20.82
N VAL A 288 -27.13 19.07 20.04
CA VAL A 288 -27.09 18.72 18.61
C VAL A 288 -26.84 17.23 18.41
N HIS A 289 -25.77 16.68 18.98
CA HIS A 289 -25.47 15.25 18.86
C HIS A 289 -26.51 14.38 19.58
N GLY A 290 -27.17 14.92 20.61
CA GLY A 290 -28.25 14.25 21.33
C GLY A 290 -29.55 14.22 20.53
N ALA A 291 -29.99 15.35 19.98
CA ALA A 291 -31.15 15.39 19.09
C ALA A 291 -30.95 14.48 17.87
N ALA A 292 -29.74 14.44 17.31
CA ALA A 292 -29.37 13.50 16.25
C ALA A 292 -29.59 12.03 16.66
N ARG A 293 -29.24 11.65 17.90
CA ARG A 293 -29.48 10.29 18.42
C ARG A 293 -30.96 9.98 18.59
N ASP A 294 -31.74 10.94 19.10
CA ASP A 294 -33.18 10.77 19.26
C ASP A 294 -33.86 10.53 17.90
N VAL A 295 -33.45 11.28 16.86
CA VAL A 295 -33.91 11.09 15.47
C VAL A 295 -33.44 9.75 14.90
N VAL A 296 -32.17 9.39 15.07
CA VAL A 296 -31.65 8.09 14.59
C VAL A 296 -32.35 6.93 15.28
N GLY A 297 -32.68 7.03 16.57
CA GLY A 297 -33.46 6.03 17.30
C GLY A 297 -34.89 5.88 16.77
N PHE A 298 -35.53 6.99 16.39
CA PHE A 298 -36.81 6.97 15.69
C PHE A 298 -36.69 6.26 14.32
N CYS A 299 -35.72 6.66 13.50
CA CYS A 299 -35.49 6.05 12.19
C CYS A 299 -35.12 4.57 12.30
N ARG A 300 -34.33 4.19 13.31
CA ARG A 300 -34.01 2.79 13.62
C ARG A 300 -35.27 1.98 13.87
N THR A 301 -36.17 2.50 14.70
CA THR A 301 -37.44 1.81 14.99
C THR A 301 -38.27 1.63 13.72
N THR A 302 -38.31 2.64 12.84
CA THR A 302 -39.01 2.55 11.55
C THR A 302 -38.38 1.48 10.65
N VAL A 303 -37.05 1.46 10.55
CA VAL A 303 -36.32 0.48 9.74
C VAL A 303 -36.51 -0.94 10.31
N GLU A 304 -36.30 -1.17 11.61
CA GLU A 304 -36.49 -2.47 12.26
C GLU A 304 -37.91 -3.06 12.07
N ARG A 305 -38.95 -2.20 12.05
CA ARG A 305 -40.31 -2.65 11.72
C ARG A 305 -40.39 -3.15 10.28
N GLU A 306 -39.77 -2.45 9.35
CA GLU A 306 -39.74 -2.87 7.95
C GLU A 306 -39.01 -4.20 7.76
N LEU A 307 -37.85 -4.41 8.40
CA LEU A 307 -37.12 -5.68 8.33
C LEU A 307 -37.93 -6.88 8.89
N ALA A 308 -38.96 -6.61 9.70
CA ALA A 308 -39.88 -7.61 10.22
C ALA A 308 -41.17 -7.77 9.38
N SER A 309 -41.42 -6.88 8.41
CA SER A 309 -42.65 -6.85 7.61
C SER A 309 -42.63 -7.82 6.43
N VAL A 310 -43.81 -8.29 6.01
CA VAL A 310 -43.99 -8.92 4.70
C VAL A 310 -44.40 -7.83 3.72
N VAL A 311 -43.49 -7.49 2.81
CA VAL A 311 -43.61 -6.35 1.89
C VAL A 311 -43.94 -6.76 0.45
N ASP A 312 -44.48 -7.96 0.25
CA ASP A 312 -44.85 -8.49 -1.08
C ASP A 312 -46.29 -8.08 -1.48
N ASN A 313 -46.58 -8.15 -2.77
CA ASN A 313 -47.93 -8.06 -3.30
C ASN A 313 -48.10 -8.80 -4.65
N PRO A 314 -49.21 -9.53 -4.85
CA PRO A 314 -50.21 -9.87 -3.82
C PRO A 314 -49.70 -10.91 -2.83
N VAL A 315 -50.35 -10.98 -1.67
CA VAL A 315 -50.09 -11.97 -0.61
C VAL A 315 -51.20 -13.02 -0.58
N ILE A 316 -50.92 -14.17 0.04
CA ILE A 316 -51.86 -15.26 0.26
C ILE A 316 -52.31 -15.24 1.72
N LEU A 317 -53.62 -15.01 1.92
CA LEU A 317 -54.26 -15.05 3.24
C LEU A 317 -55.47 -15.98 3.14
N ASP A 318 -55.61 -16.89 4.11
CA ASP A 318 -56.71 -17.87 4.13
C ASP A 318 -56.93 -18.62 2.81
N MET A 319 -55.83 -18.93 2.10
CA MET A 319 -55.82 -19.59 0.78
C MET A 319 -56.39 -18.76 -0.39
N GLU A 320 -56.52 -17.44 -0.22
CA GLU A 320 -56.94 -16.48 -1.23
C GLU A 320 -55.83 -15.47 -1.58
N VAL A 321 -55.85 -14.95 -2.81
CA VAL A 321 -54.92 -13.91 -3.29
C VAL A 321 -55.47 -12.53 -2.90
N VAL A 322 -54.74 -11.81 -2.07
CA VAL A 322 -55.09 -10.47 -1.59
C VAL A 322 -54.11 -9.45 -2.15
N SER A 323 -54.62 -8.51 -2.94
CA SER A 323 -53.86 -7.35 -3.42
C SER A 323 -53.91 -6.23 -2.37
N ALA A 324 -52.75 -5.78 -1.87
CA ALA A 324 -52.62 -4.81 -0.78
C ALA A 324 -51.38 -3.93 -0.94
N GLY A 325 -51.36 -2.75 -0.30
CA GLY A 325 -50.31 -1.73 -0.46
C GLY A 325 -49.12 -1.80 0.50
N ASN A 326 -48.86 -2.93 1.15
CA ASN A 326 -47.79 -3.04 2.17
C ASN A 326 -46.36 -2.88 1.60
N PHE A 327 -46.19 -2.89 0.28
CA PHE A 327 -44.93 -2.62 -0.42
C PHE A 327 -44.60 -1.12 -0.55
N HIS A 328 -45.47 -0.21 -0.10
CA HIS A 328 -45.27 1.23 -0.25
C HIS A 328 -44.40 1.83 0.88
N ALA A 329 -43.17 2.21 0.57
CA ALA A 329 -42.13 2.57 1.55
C ALA A 329 -42.15 4.02 2.09
N GLN A 330 -43.32 4.63 2.27
CA GLN A 330 -43.40 6.05 2.69
C GLN A 330 -42.71 6.33 4.04
N ALA A 331 -42.86 5.41 4.99
CA ALA A 331 -42.22 5.55 6.31
C ALA A 331 -40.68 5.54 6.20
N LEU A 332 -40.13 4.70 5.30
CA LEU A 332 -38.70 4.67 5.02
C LEU A 332 -38.22 5.94 4.32
N ALA A 333 -39.02 6.50 3.39
CA ALA A 333 -38.69 7.77 2.74
C ALA A 333 -38.55 8.92 3.76
N TYR A 334 -39.49 9.04 4.71
CA TYR A 334 -39.37 10.02 5.80
C TYR A 334 -38.16 9.75 6.70
N ALA A 335 -37.89 8.48 7.04
CA ALA A 335 -36.72 8.12 7.82
C ALA A 335 -35.41 8.52 7.11
N ALA A 336 -35.33 8.30 5.79
CA ALA A 336 -34.20 8.69 4.97
C ALA A 336 -33.97 10.21 4.95
N ASP A 337 -35.04 11.00 4.77
CA ASP A 337 -34.97 12.47 4.81
C ASP A 337 -34.50 13.02 6.16
N LEU A 338 -34.97 12.41 7.26
CA LEU A 338 -34.52 12.74 8.60
C LEU A 338 -33.03 12.40 8.82
N LEU A 339 -32.58 11.23 8.36
CA LEU A 339 -31.18 10.80 8.49
C LEU A 339 -30.22 11.69 7.67
N ALA A 340 -30.61 12.10 6.46
CA ALA A 340 -29.85 13.04 5.65
C ALA A 340 -29.72 14.42 6.35
N SER A 341 -30.82 14.90 6.95
CA SER A 341 -30.83 16.13 7.74
C SER A 341 -29.90 16.04 8.96
N VAL A 342 -29.92 14.90 9.67
CA VAL A 342 -29.00 14.63 10.78
C VAL A 342 -27.54 14.68 10.33
N CYS A 343 -27.21 14.09 9.18
CA CYS A 343 -25.84 14.13 8.65
C CYS A 343 -25.37 15.56 8.38
N ALA A 344 -26.24 16.40 7.79
CA ALA A 344 -25.92 17.79 7.51
C ALA A 344 -25.70 18.62 8.78
N ASP A 345 -26.56 18.47 9.79
CA ASP A 345 -26.47 19.25 11.03
C ASP A 345 -25.24 18.87 11.88
N VAL A 346 -24.97 17.57 12.02
CA VAL A 346 -23.78 17.07 12.75
C VAL A 346 -22.48 17.47 12.04
N ALA A 347 -22.45 17.41 10.70
CA ALA A 347 -21.29 17.88 9.94
C ALA A 347 -21.07 19.39 10.11
N ALA A 348 -22.14 20.19 10.10
CA ALA A 348 -22.06 21.63 10.27
C ALA A 348 -21.46 22.03 11.63
N ILE A 349 -21.91 21.43 12.74
CA ILE A 349 -21.34 21.74 14.06
C ILE A 349 -19.89 21.25 14.20
N SER A 350 -19.54 20.12 13.56
CA SER A 350 -18.17 19.59 13.49
C SER A 350 -17.22 20.54 12.77
N GLU A 351 -17.61 21.02 11.59
CA GLU A 351 -16.79 21.97 10.82
C GLU A 351 -16.61 23.29 11.58
N ARG A 352 -17.62 23.78 12.33
CA ARG A 352 -17.45 24.95 13.20
C ARG A 352 -16.42 24.75 14.32
N ARG A 353 -16.09 23.50 14.70
CA ARG A 353 -14.98 23.20 15.62
C ARG A 353 -13.64 23.20 14.88
N VAL A 354 -13.59 22.66 13.66
CA VAL A 354 -12.42 22.76 12.76
C VAL A 354 -12.02 24.21 12.57
N ASP A 355 -12.95 25.06 12.13
CA ASP A 355 -12.75 26.50 11.92
C ASP A 355 -12.12 27.20 13.13
N ARG A 356 -12.56 26.84 14.34
CA ARG A 356 -12.04 27.40 15.59
C ARG A 356 -10.63 26.92 15.94
N LEU A 357 -10.31 25.67 15.63
CA LEU A 357 -8.98 25.09 15.87
C LEU A 357 -7.92 25.79 15.00
N LEU A 358 -8.28 26.14 13.76
CA LEU A 358 -7.35 26.69 12.78
C LEU A 358 -7.12 28.20 12.93
N ASP A 359 -7.99 28.93 13.64
CA ASP A 359 -7.89 30.38 13.80
C ASP A 359 -7.20 30.78 15.12
N PRO A 360 -6.01 31.39 15.10
CA PRO A 360 -5.30 31.85 16.30
C PRO A 360 -6.13 32.75 17.23
N ALA A 361 -7.02 33.56 16.67
CA ALA A 361 -7.86 34.48 17.44
C ALA A 361 -8.91 33.74 18.26
N ARG A 362 -9.22 32.48 17.92
CA ARG A 362 -10.29 31.68 18.52
C ARG A 362 -9.79 30.36 19.13
N SER A 363 -8.55 29.97 18.85
CA SER A 363 -7.94 28.70 19.25
C SER A 363 -7.21 28.74 20.59
N ARG A 364 -7.12 29.93 21.23
CA ARG A 364 -6.50 30.14 22.56
C ARG A 364 -5.03 29.74 22.59
N GLY A 365 -4.22 30.27 21.68
CA GLY A 365 -2.76 30.11 21.67
C GLY A 365 -2.24 28.95 20.82
N LEU A 366 -3.05 28.37 19.94
CA LEU A 366 -2.55 27.49 18.88
C LEU A 366 -2.08 28.33 17.68
N PRO A 367 -1.05 27.89 16.95
CA PRO A 367 -0.57 28.61 15.76
C PRO A 367 -1.60 28.56 14.63
N ALA A 368 -1.48 29.52 13.69
CA ALA A 368 -2.41 29.63 12.56
C ALA A 368 -2.41 28.35 11.74
N PHE A 369 -3.62 27.86 11.44
CA PHE A 369 -3.85 26.62 10.69
C PHE A 369 -3.15 25.39 11.28
N LEU A 370 -2.80 25.45 12.58
CA LEU A 370 -2.03 24.44 13.30
C LEU A 370 -0.63 24.19 12.70
N SER A 371 -0.10 25.14 11.96
CA SER A 371 1.18 25.04 11.25
C SER A 371 2.37 25.35 12.16
N PRO A 372 3.51 24.65 12.05
CA PRO A 372 4.74 25.01 12.76
C PRO A 372 5.30 26.36 12.29
N ASP A 373 5.19 26.66 10.99
CA ASP A 373 5.67 27.92 10.37
C ASP A 373 4.56 28.55 9.50
N PRO A 374 3.57 29.23 10.10
CA PRO A 374 2.48 29.85 9.35
C PRO A 374 2.99 30.94 8.39
N GLY A 375 2.55 30.89 7.13
CA GLY A 375 2.96 31.80 6.06
C GLY A 375 3.86 31.11 5.03
N LEU A 376 4.80 30.26 5.47
CA LEU A 376 5.54 29.34 4.59
C LEU A 376 4.76 28.06 4.35
N ASN A 377 4.10 27.55 5.40
CA ASN A 377 3.27 26.35 5.35
C ASN A 377 1.79 26.72 5.50
N SER A 378 0.95 26.17 4.62
CA SER A 378 -0.52 26.35 4.68
C SER A 378 -1.18 25.54 5.81
N GLY A 379 -0.43 24.68 6.50
CA GLY A 379 -0.94 23.84 7.58
C GLY A 379 -2.17 23.04 7.16
N LEU A 380 -3.18 23.01 8.02
CA LEU A 380 -4.46 22.34 7.77
C LEU A 380 -5.55 23.26 7.19
N MET A 381 -5.18 24.41 6.62
CA MET A 381 -6.13 25.36 6.00
C MET A 381 -7.02 24.67 4.94
N ILE A 382 -6.40 23.93 4.02
CA ILE A 382 -7.13 23.27 2.92
C ILE A 382 -8.04 22.16 3.44
N ALA A 383 -7.72 21.53 4.57
CA ALA A 383 -8.59 20.54 5.19
C ALA A 383 -9.94 21.15 5.60
N GLN A 384 -9.95 22.40 6.11
CA GLN A 384 -11.19 23.11 6.38
C GLN A 384 -11.97 23.42 5.11
N TYR A 385 -11.30 23.76 4.00
CA TYR A 385 -11.99 24.02 2.73
C TYR A 385 -12.76 22.78 2.27
N THR A 386 -12.13 21.61 2.37
CA THR A 386 -12.77 20.33 2.12
C THR A 386 -13.97 20.11 3.04
N ALA A 387 -13.82 20.31 4.36
CA ALA A 387 -14.93 20.15 5.29
C ALA A 387 -16.11 21.11 4.99
N ALA A 388 -15.83 22.38 4.70
CA ALA A 388 -16.84 23.38 4.37
C ALA A 388 -17.59 23.05 3.07
N ALA A 389 -16.87 22.59 2.03
CA ALA A 389 -17.48 22.15 0.77
C ALA A 389 -18.39 20.93 0.98
N LEU A 390 -17.97 19.96 1.78
CA LEU A 390 -18.77 18.78 2.13
C LEU A 390 -20.03 19.16 2.92
N VAL A 391 -19.93 20.10 3.87
CA VAL A 391 -21.10 20.63 4.60
C VAL A 391 -22.08 21.30 3.66
N ALA A 392 -21.61 22.05 2.66
CA ALA A 392 -22.49 22.65 1.65
C ALA A 392 -23.22 21.58 0.82
N ALA A 393 -22.51 20.54 0.37
CA ALA A 393 -23.12 19.43 -0.36
C ALA A 393 -24.17 18.68 0.49
N LEU A 394 -23.87 18.43 1.76
CA LEU A 394 -24.80 17.80 2.70
C LEU A 394 -26.07 18.62 2.92
N ARG A 395 -25.97 19.96 2.97
CA ARG A 395 -27.15 20.83 3.10
C ARG A 395 -28.05 20.73 1.87
N THR A 396 -27.49 20.69 0.67
CA THR A 396 -28.26 20.46 -0.55
C THR A 396 -28.95 19.09 -0.52
N ALA A 397 -28.22 18.06 -0.08
CA ALA A 397 -28.74 16.70 0.06
C ALA A 397 -29.82 16.56 1.15
N ALA A 398 -29.98 17.52 2.06
CA ALA A 398 -31.05 17.49 3.06
C ALA A 398 -32.43 17.91 2.52
N THR A 399 -32.57 18.19 1.22
CA THR A 399 -33.87 18.47 0.59
C THR A 399 -34.77 17.23 0.66
N PRO A 400 -36.00 17.33 1.22
CA PRO A 400 -36.89 16.18 1.36
C PRO A 400 -37.31 15.59 0.01
N LEU A 401 -37.09 14.29 -0.16
CA LEU A 401 -37.50 13.54 -1.35
C LEU A 401 -38.83 12.82 -1.14
N ALA A 402 -39.21 12.53 0.11
CA ALA A 402 -40.44 11.81 0.45
C ALA A 402 -41.74 12.53 0.05
N VAL A 403 -41.65 13.81 -0.34
CA VAL A 403 -42.77 14.65 -0.78
C VAL A 403 -42.76 14.89 -2.29
N GLN A 404 -41.84 14.28 -3.04
CA GLN A 404 -41.63 14.50 -4.47
C GLN A 404 -42.27 13.41 -5.34
N SER A 405 -43.40 12.85 -4.91
CA SER A 405 -44.15 11.82 -5.63
C SER A 405 -44.40 12.21 -7.09
N ALA A 406 -44.16 11.29 -8.02
CA ALA A 406 -44.48 11.40 -9.44
C ALA A 406 -45.35 10.21 -9.88
N SER A 407 -46.37 10.46 -10.70
CA SER A 407 -47.25 9.40 -11.24
C SER A 407 -46.53 8.59 -12.31
N THR A 408 -46.56 7.26 -12.21
CA THR A 408 -45.97 6.31 -13.16
C THR A 408 -46.98 5.24 -13.63
N SER A 409 -46.54 4.32 -14.50
CA SER A 409 -47.35 3.20 -15.00
C SER A 409 -48.73 3.62 -15.55
N ALA A 410 -48.74 4.63 -16.42
CA ALA A 410 -49.96 5.20 -17.02
C ALA A 410 -51.03 5.66 -16.00
N GLY A 411 -50.63 6.08 -14.80
CA GLY A 411 -51.53 6.54 -13.74
C GLY A 411 -52.02 5.42 -12.82
N GLN A 412 -51.56 4.18 -13.02
CA GLN A 412 -51.84 3.09 -12.07
C GLN A 412 -51.01 3.22 -10.79
N GLU A 413 -49.80 3.79 -10.90
CA GLU A 413 -48.90 4.13 -9.79
C GLU A 413 -48.92 5.66 -9.62
N ASP A 414 -50.08 6.20 -9.29
CA ASP A 414 -50.34 7.64 -9.24
C ASP A 414 -49.71 8.35 -8.02
N HIS A 415 -49.28 7.59 -7.02
CA HIS A 415 -48.60 8.09 -5.83
C HIS A 415 -47.43 7.19 -5.41
N VAL A 416 -46.23 7.77 -5.29
CA VAL A 416 -44.98 7.04 -5.01
C VAL A 416 -44.12 7.69 -3.92
N SER A 417 -43.44 6.86 -3.12
CA SER A 417 -42.67 7.31 -1.94
C SER A 417 -41.32 7.95 -2.24
N MET A 418 -40.72 7.66 -3.40
CA MET A 418 -39.35 8.01 -3.75
C MET A 418 -38.30 7.49 -2.75
N SER A 419 -38.62 6.42 -2.00
CA SER A 419 -37.81 5.97 -0.86
C SER A 419 -36.42 5.48 -1.25
N PHE A 420 -36.27 4.85 -2.41
CA PHE A 420 -35.00 4.27 -2.83
C PHE A 420 -33.96 5.36 -3.11
N GLU A 421 -34.31 6.39 -3.89
CA GLU A 421 -33.43 7.53 -4.11
C GLU A 421 -33.13 8.29 -2.79
N ALA A 422 -34.13 8.41 -1.91
CA ALA A 422 -33.92 8.97 -0.57
C ALA A 422 -32.92 8.16 0.26
N ALA A 423 -32.96 6.83 0.19
CA ALA A 423 -32.02 5.94 0.86
C ALA A 423 -30.61 6.04 0.27
N GLN A 424 -30.47 6.03 -1.06
CA GLN A 424 -29.19 6.20 -1.77
C GLN A 424 -28.53 7.54 -1.43
N ARG A 425 -29.29 8.64 -1.46
CA ARG A 425 -28.83 9.97 -1.03
C ARG A 425 -28.39 9.97 0.43
N THR A 426 -29.10 9.24 1.30
CA THR A 426 -28.73 9.11 2.72
C THR A 426 -27.37 8.42 2.86
N ARG A 427 -27.12 7.32 2.13
CA ARG A 427 -25.79 6.66 2.10
C ARG A 427 -24.68 7.60 1.67
N ARG A 428 -24.89 8.39 0.59
CA ARG A 428 -23.94 9.42 0.15
C ARG A 428 -23.68 10.45 1.26
N SER A 429 -24.72 10.86 1.97
CA SER A 429 -24.63 11.78 3.11
C SER A 429 -23.83 11.20 4.29
N VAL A 430 -23.98 9.91 4.59
CA VAL A 430 -23.17 9.21 5.61
C VAL A 430 -21.69 9.26 5.26
N THR A 431 -21.33 9.00 3.99
CA THR A 431 -19.94 9.07 3.51
C THR A 431 -19.36 10.47 3.66
N GLN A 432 -20.12 11.51 3.32
CA GLN A 432 -19.69 12.90 3.48
C GLN A 432 -19.55 13.31 4.95
N LEU A 433 -20.48 12.92 5.82
CA LEU A 433 -20.37 13.14 7.28
C LEU A 433 -19.10 12.49 7.84
N ARG A 434 -18.80 11.25 7.43
CA ARG A 434 -17.59 10.52 7.84
C ARG A 434 -16.32 11.31 7.47
N ALA A 435 -16.27 11.89 6.28
CA ALA A 435 -15.15 12.71 5.84
C ALA A 435 -15.00 14.00 6.67
N VAL A 436 -16.10 14.70 6.97
CA VAL A 436 -16.06 15.91 7.82
C VAL A 436 -15.58 15.60 9.24
N LEU A 437 -16.07 14.52 9.85
CA LEU A 437 -15.60 14.08 11.17
C LEU A 437 -14.13 13.64 11.14
N ALA A 438 -13.68 13.02 10.05
CA ALA A 438 -12.27 12.66 9.87
C ALA A 438 -11.36 13.89 9.79
N VAL A 439 -11.81 14.99 9.16
CA VAL A 439 -11.11 16.28 9.15
C VAL A 439 -11.06 16.89 10.55
N GLU A 440 -12.16 16.90 11.31
CA GLU A 440 -12.14 17.37 12.70
C GLU A 440 -11.15 16.58 13.53
N LEU A 441 -11.23 15.25 13.46
CA LEU A 441 -10.32 14.36 14.18
C LEU A 441 -8.85 14.56 13.79
N LEU A 442 -8.56 15.00 12.56
CA LEU A 442 -7.21 15.32 12.11
C LEU A 442 -6.73 16.63 12.74
N CYS A 443 -7.51 17.70 12.59
CA CYS A 443 -7.18 19.01 13.14
C CYS A 443 -7.01 18.96 14.65
N VAL A 444 -7.92 18.28 15.34
CA VAL A 444 -7.90 18.23 16.79
C VAL A 444 -6.77 17.35 17.34
N ALA A 445 -6.36 16.30 16.61
CA ALA A 445 -5.19 15.51 16.98
C ALA A 445 -3.94 16.37 16.95
N GLN A 446 -3.70 17.10 15.86
CA GLN A 446 -2.54 18.00 15.73
C GLN A 446 -2.60 19.14 16.76
N ALA A 447 -3.78 19.71 16.99
CA ALA A 447 -3.95 20.74 18.01
C ALA A 447 -3.57 20.25 19.41
N LEU A 448 -3.96 19.02 19.78
CA LEU A 448 -3.58 18.43 21.08
C LEU A 448 -2.07 18.16 21.19
N GLU A 449 -1.37 17.93 20.08
CA GLU A 449 0.09 17.78 20.08
C GLU A 449 0.80 19.10 20.38
N LEU A 450 0.28 20.19 19.80
CA LEU A 450 0.76 21.55 20.03
C LEU A 450 0.42 22.07 21.45
N ARG A 451 -0.34 21.32 22.25
CA ARG A 451 -0.65 21.63 23.67
C ARG A 451 0.31 21.00 24.68
N ALA A 452 1.37 20.32 24.23
CA ALA A 452 2.41 19.80 25.14
C ALA A 452 2.97 20.92 26.06
N PRO A 453 3.33 20.62 27.33
CA PRO A 453 3.44 19.29 27.94
C PRO A 453 2.14 18.73 28.54
N LEU A 454 1.05 19.50 28.57
CA LEU A 454 -0.22 19.03 29.13
C LEU A 454 -0.80 17.94 28.22
N ARG A 455 -1.04 16.75 28.79
CA ARG A 455 -1.61 15.61 28.07
C ARG A 455 -3.14 15.66 28.14
N PRO A 456 -3.87 15.18 27.11
CA PRO A 456 -5.31 14.99 27.19
C PRO A 456 -5.69 13.82 28.11
N ALA A 457 -6.99 13.66 28.39
CA ALA A 457 -7.54 12.55 29.18
C ALA A 457 -7.12 11.17 28.61
N PRO A 458 -7.03 10.12 29.45
CA PRO A 458 -6.61 8.79 29.00
C PRO A 458 -7.44 8.23 27.82
N ALA A 459 -8.75 8.51 27.82
CA ALA A 459 -9.67 8.03 26.80
C ALA A 459 -9.45 8.70 25.43
N THR A 460 -9.25 10.02 25.41
CA THR A 460 -8.94 10.78 24.18
C THR A 460 -7.50 10.55 23.73
N GLN A 461 -6.56 10.34 24.67
CA GLN A 461 -5.18 9.96 24.36
C GLN A 461 -5.05 8.59 23.67
N ARG A 462 -5.81 7.58 24.08
CA ARG A 462 -5.82 6.26 23.43
C ARG A 462 -6.29 6.34 21.98
N ARG A 463 -7.25 7.22 21.69
CA ARG A 463 -7.76 7.47 20.34
C ARG A 463 -6.78 8.28 19.49
N ARG A 464 -6.01 9.20 20.08
CA ARG A 464 -4.85 9.84 19.44
C ARG A 464 -3.81 8.80 18.99
N ARG A 465 -3.44 7.85 19.84
CA ARG A 465 -2.39 6.83 19.53
C ARG A 465 -2.75 5.89 18.38
N ARG A 466 -4.02 5.47 18.26
CA ARG A 466 -4.48 4.63 17.14
C ARG A 466 -4.43 5.33 15.77
N ARG A 467 -4.37 6.68 15.74
CA ARG A 467 -4.31 7.46 14.49
C ARG A 467 -2.97 8.15 14.25
N ALA A 468 -2.10 8.35 15.25
CA ALA A 468 -0.69 8.64 14.97
C ALA A 468 -0.12 7.58 13.99
N ALA A 469 -0.47 6.30 14.18
CA ALA A 469 -0.13 5.23 13.23
C ALA A 469 -0.71 5.37 11.79
N ALA A 470 -1.77 6.17 11.58
CA ALA A 470 -2.46 6.28 10.28
C ALA A 470 -2.42 7.69 9.64
N VAL A 471 -2.09 8.73 10.41
CA VAL A 471 -1.98 10.13 9.94
C VAL A 471 -0.70 10.82 10.43
N SER A 472 0.17 10.16 11.20
CA SER A 472 1.54 10.64 11.47
C SER A 472 2.59 10.03 10.53
N ALA A 473 2.31 9.91 9.24
CA ALA A 473 3.37 9.83 8.24
C ALA A 473 3.92 11.24 7.93
N GLY A 474 4.13 12.05 8.97
CA GLY A 474 5.00 13.21 8.95
C GLY A 474 6.34 12.80 9.58
N ALA A 475 7.43 13.39 9.11
CA ALA A 475 8.80 12.97 9.35
C ALA A 475 9.12 12.54 10.80
N ARG A 476 9.29 11.22 11.02
CA ARG A 476 10.02 10.69 12.17
C ARG A 476 11.47 10.49 11.72
N PRO A 477 12.41 11.39 12.06
CA PRO A 477 13.82 11.11 11.82
C PRO A 477 14.21 9.89 12.67
N VAL A 478 14.61 8.81 12.00
CA VAL A 478 15.21 7.62 12.61
C VAL A 478 16.71 7.75 12.46
N ARG A 479 17.48 7.50 13.52
CA ARG A 479 18.95 7.44 13.45
C ARG A 479 19.41 6.29 14.33
N ALA A 480 20.46 5.58 13.91
CA ALA A 480 20.97 4.48 14.71
C ALA A 480 21.60 4.99 16.03
N PRO A 481 21.44 4.27 17.15
CA PRO A 481 22.22 4.51 18.35
C PRO A 481 23.73 4.51 18.07
N ARG A 482 24.49 5.32 18.83
CA ARG A 482 25.94 5.49 18.72
C ARG A 482 26.63 5.13 20.04
N GLY A 483 27.95 4.97 20.01
CA GLY A 483 28.77 4.64 21.18
C GLY A 483 28.69 3.16 21.59
N ALA A 484 29.35 2.83 22.71
CA ALA A 484 29.49 1.47 23.21
C ALA A 484 28.28 0.97 24.06
N GLU A 485 27.34 1.86 24.40
CA GLU A 485 26.14 1.48 25.16
C GLU A 485 25.16 0.70 24.27
N ARG A 486 24.69 -0.46 24.73
CA ARG A 486 23.71 -1.28 24.03
C ARG A 486 22.31 -1.10 24.60
N THR A 487 21.30 -1.28 23.76
CA THR A 487 19.88 -1.29 24.13
C THR A 487 19.24 -2.68 24.01
N CYS A 488 19.85 -3.60 23.27
CA CYS A 488 19.49 -5.01 23.20
C CYS A 488 20.30 -5.86 24.20
N HIS A 489 19.94 -7.14 24.35
CA HIS A 489 20.62 -8.08 25.25
C HIS A 489 22.09 -8.36 24.87
N SER A 490 22.44 -8.26 23.59
CA SER A 490 23.80 -8.51 23.11
C SER A 490 24.16 -7.64 21.90
N TRP A 491 25.44 -7.67 21.50
CA TRP A 491 25.87 -6.97 20.27
C TRP A 491 25.33 -7.65 19.02
N GLN A 492 25.06 -8.95 19.09
CA GLN A 492 24.48 -9.73 17.99
C GLN A 492 23.03 -9.34 17.69
N THR A 493 22.31 -8.77 18.67
CA THR A 493 20.94 -8.23 18.50
C THR A 493 20.90 -6.71 18.37
N GLU A 494 21.87 -6.00 18.94
CA GLU A 494 22.05 -4.54 18.76
C GLU A 494 22.50 -4.19 17.33
N ALA A 495 23.37 -5.00 16.73
CA ALA A 495 23.86 -4.79 15.36
C ALA A 495 22.74 -4.68 14.32
N PRO A 496 21.84 -5.67 14.15
CA PRO A 496 20.74 -5.55 13.20
C PRO A 496 19.78 -4.39 13.55
N LEU A 497 19.62 -4.04 14.83
CA LEU A 497 18.82 -2.88 15.24
C LEU A 497 19.43 -1.57 14.72
N ARG A 498 20.74 -1.38 14.94
CA ARG A 498 21.44 -0.19 14.48
C ARG A 498 21.46 -0.09 12.97
N CYS A 499 21.71 -1.19 12.27
CA CYS A 499 21.70 -1.17 10.81
C CYS A 499 20.30 -0.93 10.22
N LEU A 500 19.24 -1.47 10.83
CA LEU A 500 17.85 -1.14 10.48
C LEU A 500 17.58 0.36 10.61
N MET A 501 17.98 0.96 11.72
CA MET A 501 17.82 2.40 11.94
C MET A 501 18.72 3.23 11.03
N ASN A 502 19.92 2.76 10.68
CA ASN A 502 20.83 3.42 9.75
C ASN A 502 20.24 3.46 8.33
N ASN A 503 19.58 2.39 7.91
CA ASN A 503 18.86 2.35 6.63
C ASN A 503 17.78 3.43 6.51
N LEU A 504 17.29 3.99 7.62
CA LEU A 504 16.28 5.06 7.65
C LEU A 504 16.85 6.41 8.11
N ASP A 505 18.18 6.52 8.27
CA ASP A 505 18.83 7.78 8.60
C ASP A 505 18.56 8.80 7.47
N PRO A 506 18.10 10.03 7.76
CA PRO A 506 17.88 11.07 6.74
C PRO A 506 19.10 11.35 5.86
N ASP A 507 20.30 11.15 6.39
CA ASP A 507 21.55 11.36 5.65
C ASP A 507 21.82 10.18 4.69
N VAL A 508 21.18 9.03 4.92
CA VAL A 508 21.36 7.76 4.20
C VAL A 508 20.24 7.49 3.20
N ALA A 509 18.99 7.45 3.66
CA ALA A 509 17.83 7.01 2.90
C ALA A 509 17.30 8.09 1.93
N GLU A 510 16.83 7.67 0.75
CA GLU A 510 16.22 8.57 -0.23
C GLU A 510 14.94 9.23 0.28
N ASN A 511 14.03 8.44 0.88
CA ASN A 511 12.78 8.95 1.47
C ASN A 511 12.40 8.13 2.74
N PRO A 512 13.06 8.40 3.87
CA PRO A 512 12.88 7.61 5.09
C PRO A 512 11.49 7.75 5.72
N ASN A 513 10.75 8.81 5.41
CA ASN A 513 9.41 9.05 5.95
C ASN A 513 8.42 7.96 5.51
N ASP A 514 8.60 7.46 4.30
CA ASP A 514 7.83 6.35 3.72
C ASP A 514 8.56 5.00 3.86
N LEU A 515 9.56 4.95 4.76
CA LEU A 515 10.46 3.82 4.98
C LEU A 515 11.31 3.45 3.77
N VAL A 516 11.33 4.28 2.72
CA VAL A 516 12.03 4.04 1.46
C VAL A 516 13.50 4.39 1.60
N VAL A 517 14.34 3.38 1.38
CA VAL A 517 15.79 3.50 1.45
C VAL A 517 16.35 3.92 0.09
N TYR A 518 16.09 3.14 -0.98
CA TYR A 518 16.54 3.45 -2.35
C TYR A 518 15.82 2.59 -3.41
N GLY A 519 16.09 2.87 -4.69
CA GLY A 519 15.77 1.96 -5.81
C GLY A 519 14.28 1.84 -6.14
N GLY A 520 13.58 2.97 -6.24
CA GLY A 520 12.12 3.00 -6.38
C GLY A 520 11.48 2.93 -4.99
N THR A 521 10.69 1.89 -4.72
CA THR A 521 9.96 1.67 -3.47
C THR A 521 10.67 0.71 -2.49
N GLY A 522 11.99 0.54 -2.61
CA GLY A 522 12.75 -0.35 -1.72
C GLY A 522 12.73 0.11 -0.27
N ARG A 523 12.06 -0.63 0.62
CA ARG A 523 11.81 -0.22 2.02
C ARG A 523 12.58 -1.05 3.05
N ALA A 524 12.80 -0.45 4.23
CA ALA A 524 13.43 -1.12 5.38
C ALA A 524 12.47 -1.99 6.21
N ALA A 525 11.19 -1.61 6.26
CA ALA A 525 10.11 -2.32 6.93
C ALA A 525 8.77 -2.06 6.20
N ARG A 526 7.80 -2.96 6.35
CA ARG A 526 6.55 -2.91 5.57
C ARG A 526 5.71 -1.67 5.87
N SER A 527 5.66 -1.32 7.15
CA SER A 527 4.93 -0.18 7.70
C SER A 527 5.61 0.28 8.98
N TRP A 528 5.26 1.47 9.48
CA TRP A 528 5.81 1.98 10.75
C TRP A 528 5.46 1.07 11.94
N GLU A 529 4.29 0.43 11.92
CA GLU A 529 3.93 -0.58 12.92
C GLU A 529 4.88 -1.79 12.86
N CYS A 530 5.21 -2.27 11.65
CA CYS A 530 6.17 -3.35 11.50
C CYS A 530 7.57 -2.92 11.94
N PHE A 531 7.99 -1.69 11.62
CA PHE A 531 9.26 -1.12 12.09
C PHE A 531 9.34 -1.11 13.62
N ASP A 532 8.34 -0.55 14.29
CA ASP A 532 8.31 -0.48 15.76
C ASP A 532 8.27 -1.88 16.40
N ALA A 533 7.54 -2.82 15.79
CA ALA A 533 7.52 -4.20 16.23
C ALA A 533 8.88 -4.90 16.05
N ILE A 534 9.59 -4.68 14.93
CA ILE A 534 10.94 -5.22 14.73
C ILE A 534 11.89 -4.65 15.79
N VAL A 535 11.85 -3.34 16.03
CA VAL A 535 12.68 -2.67 17.06
C VAL A 535 12.41 -3.26 18.45
N ALA A 536 11.14 -3.48 18.80
CA ALA A 536 10.77 -4.08 20.07
C ALA A 536 11.23 -5.54 20.17
N SER A 537 11.06 -6.33 19.11
CA SER A 537 11.52 -7.72 19.06
C SER A 537 13.03 -7.83 19.19
N LEU A 538 13.82 -7.02 18.48
CA LEU A 538 15.28 -7.05 18.55
C LEU A 538 15.81 -6.71 19.95
N ARG A 539 15.14 -5.78 20.66
CA ARG A 539 15.50 -5.43 22.04
C ARG A 539 15.25 -6.55 23.05
N ALA A 540 14.21 -7.35 22.80
CA ALA A 540 13.81 -8.46 23.68
C ALA A 540 14.44 -9.81 23.31
N LEU A 541 15.07 -9.91 22.13
CA LEU A 541 15.57 -11.18 21.59
C LEU A 541 16.77 -11.70 22.40
N HIS A 542 16.71 -12.97 22.81
CA HIS A 542 17.83 -13.65 23.47
C HIS A 542 18.86 -14.19 22.46
N ASP A 543 20.05 -14.54 22.95
CA ASP A 543 21.17 -14.99 22.11
C ASP A 543 20.95 -16.38 21.50
N ASP A 544 20.02 -17.18 22.01
CA ASP A 544 19.60 -18.47 21.46
C ASP A 544 18.26 -18.39 20.73
N GLU A 545 17.82 -17.20 20.33
CA GLU A 545 16.59 -16.97 19.56
C GLU A 545 16.86 -16.35 18.18
N THR A 546 15.89 -16.53 17.28
CA THR A 546 15.90 -16.02 15.91
C THR A 546 14.57 -15.35 15.58
N LEU A 547 14.62 -14.10 15.17
CA LEU A 547 13.48 -13.34 14.62
C LEU A 547 13.26 -13.69 13.15
N LEU A 548 12.00 -13.94 12.77
CA LEU A 548 11.57 -14.18 11.40
C LEU A 548 10.91 -12.93 10.83
N VAL A 549 11.46 -12.38 9.75
CA VAL A 549 10.93 -11.21 9.05
C VAL A 549 10.46 -11.61 7.65
N GLN A 550 9.15 -11.51 7.42
CA GLN A 550 8.52 -11.77 6.13
C GLN A 550 8.12 -10.45 5.48
N SER A 551 8.65 -10.13 4.30
CA SER A 551 8.41 -8.88 3.57
C SER A 551 8.31 -7.66 4.50
N GLY A 552 9.37 -7.43 5.29
CA GLY A 552 9.47 -6.31 6.22
C GLY A 552 8.54 -6.34 7.44
N LYS A 553 7.92 -7.47 7.77
CA LYS A 553 7.04 -7.67 8.95
C LYS A 553 7.63 -8.73 9.89
N PRO A 554 7.74 -8.47 11.20
CA PRO A 554 8.18 -9.48 12.17
C PRO A 554 7.02 -10.46 12.42
N VAL A 555 7.17 -11.70 11.97
CA VAL A 555 6.07 -12.71 11.98
C VAL A 555 6.20 -13.76 13.07
N GLY A 556 7.39 -13.94 13.64
CA GLY A 556 7.60 -14.90 14.72
C GLY A 556 9.01 -14.83 15.29
N VAL A 557 9.18 -15.36 16.50
CA VAL A 557 10.47 -15.60 17.13
C VAL A 557 10.53 -17.08 17.46
N ALA A 558 11.63 -17.74 17.11
CA ALA A 558 11.86 -19.15 17.38
C ALA A 558 13.16 -19.34 18.15
N ARG A 559 13.16 -20.26 19.12
CA ARG A 559 14.38 -20.69 19.79
C ARG A 559 15.23 -21.51 18.82
N THR A 560 16.50 -21.17 18.70
CA THR A 560 17.52 -21.84 17.89
C THR A 560 18.74 -22.16 18.76
N HIS A 561 19.89 -21.53 18.51
CA HIS A 561 21.13 -21.68 19.27
C HIS A 561 22.05 -20.48 19.01
N GLU A 562 23.06 -20.29 19.84
CA GLU A 562 23.92 -19.11 19.76
C GLU A 562 24.61 -18.98 18.39
N LEU A 563 25.09 -20.07 17.77
CA LEU A 563 25.71 -19.98 16.44
C LEU A 563 24.74 -19.61 15.30
N ALA A 564 23.41 -19.75 15.48
CA ALA A 564 22.44 -19.45 14.43
C ALA A 564 22.33 -17.93 14.18
N PRO A 565 21.76 -17.51 13.04
CA PRO A 565 21.38 -16.11 12.85
C PRO A 565 20.36 -15.62 13.86
N ARG A 566 20.52 -14.37 14.33
CA ARG A 566 19.54 -13.66 15.16
C ARG A 566 18.33 -13.21 14.35
N VAL A 567 18.47 -13.00 13.05
CA VAL A 567 17.36 -12.62 12.16
C VAL A 567 17.43 -13.40 10.84
N LEU A 568 16.30 -13.93 10.41
CA LEU A 568 16.10 -14.51 9.08
C LEU A 568 15.06 -13.70 8.32
N ILE A 569 15.40 -13.26 7.12
CA ILE A 569 14.60 -12.34 6.32
C ILE A 569 14.22 -12.96 4.97
N ALA A 570 12.94 -12.91 4.62
CA ALA A 570 12.43 -13.32 3.32
C ALA A 570 11.53 -12.21 2.75
N ASN A 571 12.02 -11.44 1.79
CA ASN A 571 11.32 -10.26 1.25
C ASN A 571 10.95 -10.43 -0.22
N SER A 572 9.73 -10.03 -0.58
CA SER A 572 9.24 -9.91 -1.97
C SER A 572 9.19 -11.23 -2.76
N LEU A 573 9.44 -12.38 -2.11
CA LEU A 573 9.33 -13.69 -2.75
C LEU A 573 7.88 -13.96 -3.17
N LEU A 574 7.71 -14.25 -4.46
CA LEU A 574 6.43 -14.63 -5.07
C LEU A 574 6.67 -15.93 -5.84
N VAL A 575 5.65 -16.79 -5.87
CA VAL A 575 5.69 -18.00 -6.69
C VAL A 575 5.90 -17.59 -8.16
N PRO A 576 6.78 -18.25 -8.94
CA PRO A 576 7.27 -17.71 -10.22
C PRO A 576 6.20 -17.22 -11.20
N ARG A 577 5.05 -17.91 -11.29
CA ARG A 577 3.96 -17.48 -12.19
C ARG A 577 3.29 -16.16 -11.78
N TRP A 578 3.38 -15.81 -10.51
CA TRP A 578 2.85 -14.59 -9.88
C TRP A 578 3.92 -13.52 -9.68
N ALA A 579 5.15 -13.77 -10.12
CA ALA A 579 6.29 -12.88 -9.95
C ALA A 579 6.26 -11.68 -10.93
N THR A 580 5.17 -10.91 -10.94
CA THR A 580 5.02 -9.72 -11.78
C THR A 580 4.81 -8.48 -10.92
N TRP A 581 5.02 -7.29 -11.50
CA TRP A 581 4.78 -6.03 -10.81
C TRP A 581 3.29 -5.84 -10.49
N GLU A 582 2.39 -6.25 -11.37
CA GLU A 582 0.95 -6.12 -11.20
C GLU A 582 0.47 -6.89 -9.96
N GLU A 583 0.90 -8.13 -9.81
CA GLU A 583 0.56 -8.95 -8.65
C GLU A 583 1.25 -8.44 -7.38
N PHE A 584 2.50 -7.99 -7.48
CA PHE A 584 3.20 -7.35 -6.38
C PHE A 584 2.44 -6.13 -5.87
N TRP A 585 2.02 -5.21 -6.74
CA TRP A 585 1.26 -4.00 -6.37
C TRP A 585 -0.11 -4.34 -5.79
N ARG A 586 -0.80 -5.35 -6.31
CA ARG A 586 -2.05 -5.84 -5.73
C ARG A 586 -1.84 -6.27 -4.28
N LEU A 587 -0.84 -7.11 -4.01
CA LEU A 587 -0.50 -7.56 -2.65
C LEU A 587 0.00 -6.43 -1.76
N GLU A 588 0.74 -5.47 -2.30
CA GLU A 588 1.23 -4.29 -1.58
C GLU A 588 0.06 -3.40 -1.15
N SER A 589 -0.92 -3.17 -2.02
CA SER A 589 -2.13 -2.39 -1.71
C SER A 589 -2.98 -3.01 -0.59
N MET A 590 -2.91 -4.33 -0.44
CA MET A 590 -3.55 -5.09 0.65
C MET A 590 -2.71 -5.11 1.94
N GLY A 591 -1.52 -4.50 1.96
CA GLY A 591 -0.59 -4.52 3.10
C GLY A 591 0.09 -5.88 3.34
N LEU A 592 0.15 -6.75 2.32
CA LEU A 592 0.62 -8.13 2.44
C LEU A 592 2.09 -8.34 2.08
N THR A 593 2.70 -7.41 1.33
CA THR A 593 4.10 -7.50 0.92
C THR A 593 4.84 -6.15 1.02
N MET A 594 6.14 -6.17 0.73
CA MET A 594 7.06 -5.03 0.72
C MET A 594 8.15 -5.32 -0.31
N TYR A 595 8.61 -4.29 -1.03
CA TYR A 595 9.76 -4.43 -1.92
C TYR A 595 11.05 -4.26 -1.12
N GLY A 596 11.84 -5.33 -1.01
CA GLY A 596 13.07 -5.34 -0.21
C GLY A 596 14.29 -4.76 -0.91
N GLN A 597 14.22 -4.53 -2.23
CA GLN A 597 15.39 -4.32 -3.08
C GLN A 597 16.46 -5.38 -2.73
N MET A 598 17.72 -5.01 -2.58
CA MET A 598 18.81 -5.83 -2.09
C MET A 598 19.08 -5.46 -0.63
N THR A 599 19.70 -4.31 -0.37
CA THR A 599 20.16 -3.92 0.98
C THR A 599 19.16 -3.09 1.79
N ALA A 600 18.03 -2.69 1.19
CA ALA A 600 16.99 -1.92 1.87
C ALA A 600 16.29 -2.77 2.93
N GLY A 601 15.72 -3.91 2.54
CA GLY A 601 15.01 -4.83 3.43
C GLY A 601 15.89 -5.76 4.26
N SER A 602 17.20 -5.79 4.01
CA SER A 602 18.20 -6.61 4.73
C SER A 602 19.16 -5.80 5.60
N TRP A 603 18.90 -4.50 5.73
CA TRP A 603 19.52 -3.63 6.73
C TRP A 603 21.05 -3.57 6.63
N ILE A 604 21.57 -3.30 5.42
CA ILE A 604 23.02 -3.13 5.22
C ILE A 604 23.34 -2.06 4.16
N TYR A 605 22.45 -1.07 4.06
CA TYR A 605 22.64 0.07 3.18
C TYR A 605 23.50 1.15 3.86
N ILE A 606 24.50 1.65 3.13
CA ILE A 606 25.52 2.58 3.63
C ILE A 606 25.56 3.87 2.80
N GLY A 607 24.40 4.26 2.26
CA GLY A 607 24.29 5.38 1.34
C GLY A 607 24.88 5.07 -0.04
N THR A 608 25.22 6.14 -0.76
CA THR A 608 25.72 6.07 -2.14
C THR A 608 27.08 5.37 -2.23
N GLN A 609 27.86 5.34 -1.13
CA GLN A 609 29.12 4.62 -1.07
C GLN A 609 28.97 3.12 -1.37
N GLY A 610 27.82 2.50 -1.05
CA GLY A 610 27.63 1.05 -1.19
C GLY A 610 27.86 0.50 -2.60
N ILE A 611 27.59 1.30 -3.65
CA ILE A 611 27.82 0.93 -5.05
C ILE A 611 29.06 1.60 -5.66
N LEU A 612 29.60 2.63 -5.01
CA LEU A 612 30.62 3.51 -5.57
C LEU A 612 31.84 2.74 -6.08
N GLN A 613 32.37 1.79 -5.31
CA GLN A 613 33.53 1.03 -5.78
C GLN A 613 33.18 0.14 -6.98
N GLY A 614 32.00 -0.48 -7.01
CA GLY A 614 31.58 -1.27 -8.17
C GLY A 614 31.50 -0.42 -9.44
N THR A 615 31.04 0.83 -9.31
CA THR A 615 31.01 1.81 -10.41
C THR A 615 32.39 2.29 -10.79
N TYR A 616 33.25 2.57 -9.81
CA TYR A 616 34.66 2.88 -10.03
C TYR A 616 35.39 1.75 -10.76
N GLU A 617 35.22 0.49 -10.34
CA GLU A 617 35.84 -0.68 -10.96
C GLU A 617 35.33 -0.92 -12.37
N THR A 618 34.04 -0.67 -12.63
CA THR A 618 33.47 -0.75 -13.98
C THR A 618 34.16 0.27 -14.90
N PHE A 619 34.22 1.53 -14.49
CA PHE A 619 34.89 2.57 -15.29
C PHE A 619 36.40 2.38 -15.38
N SER A 620 37.04 1.83 -14.35
CA SER A 620 38.46 1.47 -14.37
C SER A 620 38.74 0.34 -15.37
N ALA A 621 37.86 -0.66 -15.44
CA ALA A 621 37.95 -1.72 -16.44
C ALA A 621 37.75 -1.18 -17.87
N VAL A 622 36.77 -0.29 -18.08
CA VAL A 622 36.59 0.41 -19.37
C VAL A 622 37.85 1.21 -19.73
N ALA A 623 38.41 1.96 -18.78
CA ALA A 623 39.62 2.75 -18.97
C ALA A 623 40.81 1.86 -19.39
N ARG A 624 41.01 0.72 -18.74
CA ARG A 624 42.05 -0.26 -19.11
C ARG A 624 41.81 -0.86 -20.49
N ALA A 625 40.57 -1.21 -20.81
CA ALA A 625 40.22 -1.87 -22.07
C ALA A 625 40.29 -0.94 -23.29
N ARG A 626 39.98 0.35 -23.13
CA ARG A 626 39.77 1.28 -24.25
C ARG A 626 40.69 2.50 -24.26
N PHE A 627 41.20 2.95 -23.11
CA PHE A 627 41.77 4.29 -22.95
C PHE A 627 43.13 4.31 -22.23
N GLY A 628 43.85 3.18 -22.20
CA GLY A 628 45.20 3.12 -21.62
C GLY A 628 45.25 3.23 -20.10
N GLY A 629 44.15 2.90 -19.41
CA GLY A 629 44.09 2.81 -17.95
C GLY A 629 43.59 4.07 -17.22
N SER A 630 43.21 5.13 -17.94
CA SER A 630 42.59 6.34 -17.35
C SER A 630 41.49 6.90 -18.27
N LEU A 631 40.48 7.56 -17.69
CA LEU A 631 39.44 8.30 -18.44
C LEU A 631 39.82 9.77 -18.67
N ARG A 632 41.07 10.18 -18.41
CA ARG A 632 41.53 11.55 -18.66
C ARG A 632 41.24 12.00 -20.09
N GLY A 633 40.57 13.14 -20.22
CA GLY A 633 40.15 13.71 -21.51
C GLY A 633 38.94 13.02 -22.16
N ARG A 634 38.31 12.06 -21.47
CA ARG A 634 37.15 11.29 -21.97
C ARG A 634 35.84 11.80 -21.36
N LEU A 635 34.80 11.84 -22.20
CA LEU A 635 33.44 12.16 -21.79
C LEU A 635 32.64 10.90 -21.54
N VAL A 636 32.16 10.78 -20.31
CA VAL A 636 31.15 9.80 -19.91
C VAL A 636 29.80 10.49 -19.82
N VAL A 637 28.80 9.98 -20.55
CA VAL A 637 27.41 10.44 -20.44
C VAL A 637 26.59 9.38 -19.71
N THR A 638 25.74 9.80 -18.78
CA THR A 638 24.82 8.90 -18.08
C THR A 638 23.57 9.64 -17.57
N ALA A 639 22.61 8.90 -17.03
CA ALA A 639 21.44 9.44 -16.37
C ALA A 639 21.09 8.71 -15.05
N GLY A 640 20.27 9.39 -14.25
CA GLY A 640 19.79 8.94 -12.95
C GLY A 640 20.76 9.26 -11.82
N LEU A 641 20.40 10.22 -10.97
CA LEU A 641 21.14 10.61 -9.77
C LEU A 641 20.35 10.23 -8.51
N GLY A 642 19.84 8.99 -8.46
CA GLY A 642 19.23 8.41 -7.27
C GLY A 642 20.26 7.97 -6.21
N GLY A 643 19.83 7.19 -5.21
CA GLY A 643 20.73 6.74 -4.12
C GLY A 643 21.94 5.94 -4.60
N MET A 644 21.76 5.14 -5.65
CA MET A 644 22.83 4.39 -6.34
C MET A 644 23.38 5.17 -7.54
N GLY A 645 22.48 5.69 -8.39
CA GLY A 645 22.75 6.58 -9.52
C GLY A 645 23.73 7.72 -9.24
N GLY A 646 23.64 8.28 -8.04
CA GLY A 646 24.49 9.36 -7.58
C GLY A 646 25.97 9.00 -7.41
N ALA A 647 26.36 7.72 -7.48
CA ALA A 647 27.75 7.31 -7.39
C ALA A 647 28.52 7.49 -8.72
N GLN A 648 27.80 7.50 -9.85
CA GLN A 648 28.38 7.57 -11.19
C GLN A 648 29.32 8.77 -11.41
N PRO A 649 28.95 10.02 -11.04
CA PRO A 649 29.80 11.17 -11.31
C PRO A 649 31.13 11.10 -10.52
N LEU A 650 31.08 10.69 -9.25
CA LEU A 650 32.29 10.51 -8.44
C LEU A 650 33.16 9.34 -8.95
N ALA A 651 32.55 8.23 -9.36
CA ALA A 651 33.28 7.09 -9.92
C ALA A 651 34.03 7.43 -11.22
N VAL A 652 33.42 8.25 -12.08
CA VAL A 652 34.07 8.75 -13.32
C VAL A 652 35.23 9.68 -12.98
N THR A 653 35.03 10.64 -12.07
CA THR A 653 36.09 11.60 -11.71
C THR A 653 37.24 10.95 -10.92
N MET A 654 36.99 9.88 -10.16
CA MET A 654 38.03 9.03 -9.55
C MET A 654 38.86 8.25 -10.58
N ASN A 655 38.35 8.08 -11.80
CA ASN A 655 39.08 7.54 -12.95
C ASN A 655 39.63 8.66 -13.87
N ASP A 656 39.72 9.90 -13.37
CA ASP A 656 40.18 11.10 -14.08
C ASP A 656 39.26 11.61 -15.22
N GLY A 657 38.04 11.09 -15.34
CA GLY A 657 37.13 11.39 -16.45
C GLY A 657 36.26 12.64 -16.24
N VAL A 658 35.58 13.03 -17.32
CA VAL A 658 34.53 14.05 -17.31
C VAL A 658 33.16 13.37 -17.39
N ALA A 659 32.24 13.70 -16.49
CA ALA A 659 30.90 13.13 -16.44
C ALA A 659 29.82 14.17 -16.76
N LEU A 660 28.94 13.86 -17.72
CA LEU A 660 27.68 14.58 -17.93
C LEU A 660 26.52 13.70 -17.43
N CYS A 661 25.82 14.14 -16.39
CA CYS A 661 24.80 13.36 -15.71
C CYS A 661 23.42 14.02 -15.82
N MET A 662 22.49 13.37 -16.51
CA MET A 662 21.10 13.83 -16.65
C MET A 662 20.24 13.35 -15.49
N GLU A 663 19.48 14.26 -14.87
CA GLU A 663 18.50 13.92 -13.84
C GLU A 663 17.27 14.84 -13.98
N VAL A 664 16.07 14.28 -13.90
CA VAL A 664 14.83 15.02 -14.11
C VAL A 664 14.38 15.74 -12.83
N ASP A 665 14.70 15.17 -11.67
CA ASP A 665 14.34 15.68 -10.36
C ASP A 665 15.43 16.61 -9.78
N PRO A 666 15.16 17.92 -9.65
CA PRO A 666 16.14 18.87 -9.09
C PRO A 666 16.51 18.58 -7.63
N ALA A 667 15.62 17.97 -6.84
CA ALA A 667 15.93 17.62 -5.46
C ALA A 667 17.01 16.53 -5.38
N ARG A 668 17.01 15.62 -6.36
CA ARG A 668 18.05 14.59 -6.46
C ARG A 668 19.41 15.19 -6.77
N ILE A 669 19.50 16.10 -7.73
CA ILE A 669 20.74 16.83 -8.05
C ILE A 669 21.26 17.55 -6.81
N ALA A 670 20.42 18.33 -6.14
CA ALA A 670 20.79 19.10 -4.95
C ALA A 670 21.38 18.22 -3.84
N ARG A 671 20.79 17.04 -3.61
CA ARG A 671 21.31 16.08 -2.62
C ARG A 671 22.71 15.57 -2.95
N ARG A 672 23.05 15.36 -4.24
CA ARG A 672 24.36 14.82 -4.64
C ARG A 672 25.44 15.89 -4.61
N MET A 673 25.06 17.14 -4.86
CA MET A 673 25.91 18.30 -4.58
C MET A 673 26.22 18.40 -3.08
N GLN A 674 25.20 18.28 -2.22
CA GLN A 674 25.38 18.35 -0.77
C GLN A 674 26.28 17.24 -0.22
N THR A 675 26.19 16.03 -0.76
CA THR A 675 27.03 14.90 -0.33
C THR A 675 28.40 14.85 -1.01
N GLY A 676 28.71 15.78 -1.93
CA GLY A 676 30.00 15.84 -2.63
C GLY A 676 30.20 14.80 -3.72
N TYR A 677 29.11 14.22 -4.23
CA TYR A 677 29.14 13.22 -5.31
C TYR A 677 29.00 13.81 -6.72
N VAL A 678 28.61 15.09 -6.83
CA VAL A 678 28.59 15.89 -8.05
C VAL A 678 29.34 17.19 -7.78
N ASP A 679 30.17 17.64 -8.73
CA ASP A 679 30.99 18.85 -8.58
C ASP A 679 30.22 20.13 -8.93
N THR A 680 29.48 20.12 -10.05
CA THR A 680 28.75 21.30 -10.54
C THR A 680 27.41 20.97 -11.19
N VAL A 681 26.52 21.96 -11.25
CA VAL A 681 25.22 21.89 -11.94
C VAL A 681 25.20 22.91 -13.08
N ALA A 682 24.76 22.49 -14.26
CA ALA A 682 24.59 23.34 -15.43
C ALA A 682 23.17 23.91 -15.51
N GLU A 683 23.04 25.11 -16.10
CA GLU A 683 21.75 25.80 -16.26
C GLU A 683 20.93 25.25 -17.44
N SER A 684 21.61 24.65 -18.41
CA SER A 684 21.01 24.07 -19.61
C SER A 684 21.88 22.93 -20.15
N LEU A 685 21.34 22.18 -21.11
CA LEU A 685 22.09 21.12 -21.80
C LEU A 685 23.31 21.67 -22.54
N ASP A 686 23.18 22.82 -23.21
CA ASP A 686 24.29 23.49 -23.90
C ASP A 686 25.38 23.97 -22.93
N ASP A 687 24.99 24.51 -21.77
CA ASP A 687 25.94 24.89 -20.72
C ASP A 687 26.68 23.66 -20.17
N ALA A 688 25.97 22.54 -20.00
CA ALA A 688 26.57 21.28 -19.56
C ALA A 688 27.63 20.79 -20.54
N VAL A 689 27.30 20.74 -21.84
CA VAL A 689 28.22 20.34 -22.91
C VAL A 689 29.45 21.24 -22.94
N ARG A 690 29.26 22.56 -22.94
CA ARG A 690 30.36 23.54 -22.97
C ARG A 690 31.33 23.36 -21.79
N ARG A 691 30.82 23.10 -20.59
CA ARG A 691 31.66 22.86 -19.40
C ARG A 691 32.41 21.54 -19.52
N CYS A 692 31.75 20.48 -19.99
CA CYS A 692 32.37 19.19 -20.20
C CYS A 692 33.50 19.27 -21.24
N ASP A 693 33.28 19.92 -22.38
CA ASP A 693 34.31 20.07 -23.41
C ASP A 693 35.52 20.85 -22.91
N LEU A 694 35.31 21.93 -22.15
CA LEU A 694 36.41 22.68 -21.54
C LEU A 694 37.23 21.83 -20.56
N ALA A 695 36.58 21.01 -19.75
CA ALA A 695 37.28 20.10 -18.83
C ALA A 695 38.05 19.01 -19.57
N ARG A 696 37.50 18.47 -20.66
CA ARG A 696 38.18 17.50 -21.54
C ARG A 696 39.43 18.10 -22.15
N GLU A 697 39.35 19.30 -22.72
CA GLU A 697 40.48 20.02 -23.33
C GLU A 697 41.62 20.27 -22.34
N ARG A 698 41.28 20.53 -21.07
CA ARG A 698 42.24 20.74 -19.98
C ARG A 698 42.75 19.45 -19.34
N GLY A 699 42.13 18.31 -19.66
CA GLY A 699 42.42 17.02 -19.01
C GLY A 699 42.08 17.04 -17.51
N GLU A 700 41.08 17.82 -17.11
CA GLU A 700 40.59 17.94 -15.73
C GLU A 700 39.44 16.97 -15.48
N ALA A 701 39.43 16.32 -14.31
CA ALA A 701 38.30 15.49 -13.88
C ALA A 701 37.16 16.41 -13.39
N LEU A 702 35.98 16.29 -13.98
CA LEU A 702 34.83 17.12 -13.64
C LEU A 702 33.52 16.37 -13.82
N SER A 703 32.62 16.46 -12.84
CA SER A 703 31.23 16.02 -12.98
C SER A 703 30.25 17.20 -13.09
N VAL A 704 29.38 17.13 -14.09
CA VAL A 704 28.37 18.15 -14.40
C VAL A 704 27.00 17.49 -14.43
N ALA A 705 26.14 17.84 -13.48
CA ALA A 705 24.74 17.46 -13.49
C ALA A 705 23.90 18.47 -14.28
N VAL A 706 22.87 18.00 -14.99
CA VAL A 706 21.93 18.84 -15.71
C VAL A 706 20.50 18.36 -15.50
N ARG A 707 19.58 19.31 -15.25
CA ARG A 707 18.15 19.00 -15.13
C ARG A 707 17.58 18.66 -16.49
N ALA A 708 17.43 17.38 -16.79
CA ALA A 708 16.95 16.90 -18.08
C ALA A 708 16.32 15.51 -17.97
N ASN A 709 15.31 15.24 -18.80
CA ASN A 709 14.82 13.89 -19.03
C ASN A 709 15.76 13.18 -20.03
N ALA A 710 16.34 12.04 -19.64
CA ALA A 710 17.30 11.32 -20.47
C ALA A 710 16.71 10.85 -21.81
N ALA A 711 15.42 10.50 -21.83
CA ALA A 711 14.74 10.14 -23.08
C ALA A 711 14.65 11.33 -24.04
N ASP A 712 14.60 12.58 -23.56
CA ASP A 712 14.60 13.82 -24.37
C ASP A 712 16.01 14.30 -24.71
N ALA A 713 16.89 14.38 -23.72
CA ALA A 713 18.20 14.99 -23.89
C ALA A 713 19.20 14.12 -24.66
N LEU A 714 19.21 12.79 -24.47
CA LEU A 714 20.18 11.94 -25.16
C LEU A 714 19.99 11.91 -26.69
N PRO A 715 18.75 11.82 -27.23
CA PRO A 715 18.53 12.04 -28.67
C PRO A 715 18.96 13.43 -29.15
N ALA A 716 18.69 14.49 -28.38
CA ALA A 716 19.09 15.85 -28.76
C ALA A 716 20.62 16.02 -28.84
N LEU A 717 21.38 15.44 -27.89
CA LEU A 717 22.84 15.41 -27.94
C LEU A 717 23.38 14.61 -29.14
N LEU A 718 22.68 13.55 -29.52
CA LEU A 718 23.04 12.74 -30.68
C LEU A 718 22.84 13.54 -31.98
N GLU A 719 21.75 14.29 -32.08
CA GLU A 719 21.43 15.18 -33.21
C GLU A 719 22.41 16.35 -33.31
N SER A 720 22.84 16.92 -32.18
CA SER A 720 23.84 18.00 -32.15
C SER A 720 25.24 17.55 -32.58
N GLY A 721 25.48 16.24 -32.67
CA GLY A 721 26.77 15.66 -33.06
C GLY A 721 27.79 15.60 -31.93
N LEU A 722 27.36 15.66 -30.65
CA LEU A 722 28.28 15.56 -29.51
C LEU A 722 29.04 14.24 -29.53
N GLY A 723 30.37 14.30 -29.44
CA GLY A 723 31.24 13.13 -29.32
C GLY A 723 31.28 12.60 -27.89
N VAL A 724 30.79 11.37 -27.70
CA VAL A 724 30.74 10.66 -26.40
C VAL A 724 31.70 9.47 -26.43
N ASP A 725 32.57 9.33 -25.41
CA ASP A 725 33.53 8.22 -25.33
C ASP A 725 32.91 6.99 -24.64
N VAL A 726 32.15 7.21 -23.54
CA VAL A 726 31.48 6.16 -22.78
C VAL A 726 30.04 6.58 -22.46
N LEU A 727 29.08 5.65 -22.59
CA LEU A 727 27.67 5.92 -22.34
C LEU A 727 27.02 4.77 -21.56
N THR A 728 26.32 5.11 -20.50
CA THR A 728 25.53 4.15 -19.71
C THR A 728 24.29 4.81 -19.11
N ASP A 729 23.52 4.09 -18.30
CA ASP A 729 22.32 4.59 -17.63
C ASP A 729 22.11 3.93 -16.26
N GLN A 730 21.64 4.70 -15.28
CA GLN A 730 21.22 4.21 -13.97
C GLN A 730 19.93 4.87 -13.47
N THR A 731 19.04 5.29 -14.40
CA THR A 731 17.64 5.57 -14.05
C THR A 731 16.98 4.35 -13.40
N SER A 732 15.87 4.52 -12.68
CA SER A 732 15.15 3.40 -12.07
C SER A 732 14.20 2.72 -13.06
N ALA A 733 14.74 2.29 -14.22
CA ALA A 733 13.96 1.66 -15.29
C ALA A 733 13.28 0.35 -14.86
N HIS A 734 13.78 -0.33 -13.82
CA HIS A 734 13.25 -1.59 -13.30
C HIS A 734 11.81 -1.49 -12.76
N ASP A 735 11.37 -0.29 -12.40
CA ASP A 735 10.00 0.02 -11.96
C ASP A 735 9.39 1.08 -12.89
N PRO A 736 8.70 0.68 -13.96
CA PRO A 736 8.15 1.60 -14.96
C PRO A 736 7.01 2.47 -14.42
N LEU A 737 6.46 2.19 -13.23
CA LEU A 737 5.41 3.01 -12.62
C LEU A 737 5.99 4.08 -11.70
N ASN A 738 7.01 3.75 -10.90
CA ASN A 738 7.53 4.67 -9.88
C ASN A 738 8.92 5.23 -10.19
N GLY A 739 9.68 4.62 -11.09
CA GLY A 739 11.11 4.84 -11.25
C GLY A 739 11.55 5.65 -12.48
N TYR A 740 10.74 5.70 -13.53
CA TYR A 740 11.06 6.40 -14.78
C TYR A 740 10.00 7.45 -15.10
N VAL A 741 10.42 8.67 -15.43
CA VAL A 741 9.51 9.77 -15.80
C VAL A 741 9.33 9.79 -17.32
N PRO A 742 8.08 9.68 -17.84
CA PRO A 742 7.84 9.74 -19.28
C PRO A 742 8.39 11.03 -19.93
N ALA A 743 8.88 10.90 -21.16
CA ALA A 743 9.36 12.03 -21.96
C ALA A 743 8.27 13.10 -22.12
N GLY A 744 8.71 14.36 -22.13
CA GLY A 744 7.82 15.52 -22.27
C GLY A 744 6.96 15.85 -21.04
N LEU A 745 7.14 15.18 -19.90
CA LEU A 745 6.46 15.53 -18.65
C LEU A 745 7.43 16.11 -17.61
N GLY A 746 6.96 17.11 -16.87
CA GLY A 746 7.57 17.53 -15.60
C GLY A 746 7.30 16.53 -14.47
N THR A 747 8.03 16.66 -13.35
CA THR A 747 7.88 15.79 -12.17
C THR A 747 6.46 15.82 -11.58
N ASP A 748 5.82 16.99 -11.56
CA ASP A 748 4.48 17.17 -11.00
C ASP A 748 3.39 16.58 -11.90
N GLU A 749 3.50 16.80 -13.21
CA GLU A 749 2.59 16.22 -14.21
C GLU A 749 2.69 14.69 -14.25
N ALA A 750 3.92 14.17 -14.14
CA ALA A 750 4.18 12.75 -14.03
C ALA A 750 3.55 12.17 -12.76
N ALA A 751 3.66 12.86 -11.62
CA ALA A 751 3.01 12.43 -10.38
C ALA A 751 1.47 12.40 -10.49
N ALA A 752 0.88 13.42 -11.12
CA ALA A 752 -0.57 13.47 -11.36
C ALA A 752 -1.03 12.31 -12.26
N LEU A 753 -0.34 12.06 -13.38
CA LEU A 753 -0.65 10.96 -14.29
C LEU A 753 -0.52 9.60 -13.60
N ARG A 754 0.54 9.39 -12.81
CA ARG A 754 0.77 8.15 -12.06
C ARG A 754 -0.41 7.80 -11.16
N HIS A 755 -1.02 8.81 -10.52
CA HIS A 755 -2.16 8.62 -9.64
C HIS A 755 -3.48 8.41 -10.41
N GLN A 756 -3.70 9.16 -11.49
CA GLN A 756 -4.95 9.13 -12.25
C GLN A 756 -5.09 7.89 -13.13
N ASP A 757 -4.00 7.51 -13.81
CA ASP A 757 -3.97 6.38 -14.73
C ASP A 757 -2.59 5.68 -14.70
N PRO A 758 -2.39 4.77 -13.73
CA PRO A 758 -1.16 3.98 -13.61
C PRO A 758 -0.82 3.17 -14.86
N GLY A 759 -1.84 2.71 -15.59
CA GLY A 759 -1.68 1.94 -16.83
C GLY A 759 -1.07 2.78 -17.94
N ALA A 760 -1.67 3.96 -18.20
CA ALA A 760 -1.14 4.91 -19.17
C ALA A 760 0.25 5.43 -18.79
N TYR A 761 0.52 5.68 -17.50
CA TYR A 761 1.86 6.07 -17.03
C TYR A 761 2.91 5.02 -17.40
N THR A 762 2.61 3.75 -17.10
CA THR A 762 3.53 2.63 -17.33
C THR A 762 3.83 2.46 -18.82
N ALA A 763 2.81 2.55 -19.68
CA ALA A 763 2.97 2.47 -21.13
C ALA A 763 3.89 3.58 -21.67
N ARG A 764 3.62 4.85 -21.30
CA ARG A 764 4.41 6.00 -21.73
C ARG A 764 5.85 5.96 -21.20
N SER A 765 6.06 5.41 -20.01
CA SER A 765 7.40 5.20 -19.46
C SER A 765 8.20 4.20 -20.31
N ARG A 766 7.60 3.08 -20.71
CA ARG A 766 8.24 2.08 -21.60
C ARG A 766 8.56 2.65 -22.98
N GLU A 767 7.66 3.44 -23.57
CA GLU A 767 7.94 4.14 -24.85
C GLU A 767 9.13 5.10 -24.73
N SER A 768 9.22 5.81 -23.60
CA SER A 768 10.34 6.72 -23.32
C SER A 768 11.66 5.97 -23.13
N MET A 769 11.63 4.82 -22.45
CA MET A 769 12.77 3.92 -22.31
C MET A 769 13.23 3.34 -23.65
N ALA A 770 12.29 3.00 -24.54
CA ALA A 770 12.59 2.56 -25.90
C ALA A 770 13.35 3.65 -26.68
N ARG A 771 12.91 4.92 -26.60
CA ARG A 771 13.60 6.05 -27.22
C ARG A 771 14.99 6.30 -26.63
N HIS A 772 15.12 6.23 -25.32
CA HIS A 772 16.40 6.35 -24.61
C HIS A 772 17.38 5.26 -25.08
N CYS A 773 16.96 3.99 -25.04
CA CYS A 773 17.78 2.87 -25.46
C CYS A 773 18.18 2.95 -26.95
N ALA A 774 17.29 3.44 -27.82
CA ALA A 774 17.61 3.64 -29.24
C ALA A 774 18.74 4.67 -29.44
N ALA A 775 18.75 5.75 -28.66
CA ALA A 775 19.84 6.74 -28.70
C ALA A 775 21.16 6.14 -28.21
N MET A 776 21.14 5.29 -27.16
CA MET A 776 22.33 4.57 -26.71
C MET A 776 22.92 3.67 -27.80
N VAL A 777 22.09 2.90 -28.50
CA VAL A 777 22.52 2.07 -29.64
C VAL A 777 23.09 2.91 -30.79
N ALA A 778 22.51 4.09 -31.05
CA ALA A 778 23.04 4.98 -32.09
C ALA A 778 24.41 5.57 -31.72
N TYR A 779 24.66 5.87 -30.44
CA TYR A 779 25.98 6.26 -29.97
C TYR A 779 27.00 5.12 -30.07
N GLN A 780 26.59 3.89 -29.76
CA GLN A 780 27.42 2.70 -29.96
C GLN A 780 27.85 2.57 -31.43
N ALA A 781 26.92 2.78 -32.37
CA ALA A 781 27.21 2.77 -33.81
C ALA A 781 28.17 3.89 -34.26
N ARG A 782 28.29 4.97 -33.48
CA ARG A 782 29.28 6.05 -33.67
C ARG A 782 30.61 5.80 -32.96
N GLY A 783 30.78 4.65 -32.29
CA GLY A 783 32.03 4.23 -31.66
C GLY A 783 32.14 4.52 -30.16
N ALA A 784 31.08 4.97 -29.50
CA ALA A 784 31.07 5.09 -28.04
C ALA A 784 31.08 3.70 -27.38
N GLU A 785 31.76 3.55 -26.24
CA GLU A 785 31.64 2.36 -25.41
C GLU A 785 30.31 2.41 -24.64
N VAL A 786 29.38 1.53 -24.98
CA VAL A 786 28.02 1.52 -24.40
C VAL A 786 27.78 0.23 -23.62
N PHE A 787 27.23 0.34 -22.42
CA PHE A 787 26.84 -0.80 -21.59
C PHE A 787 25.64 -0.47 -20.69
N ASP A 788 24.89 -1.51 -20.32
CA ASP A 788 23.80 -1.45 -19.35
C ASP A 788 24.35 -1.57 -17.93
N TYR A 789 23.90 -0.68 -17.02
CA TYR A 789 24.33 -0.65 -15.63
C TYR A 789 23.34 -1.26 -14.64
N GLY A 790 22.60 -2.27 -15.09
CA GLY A 790 21.88 -3.19 -14.23
C GLY A 790 20.55 -2.67 -13.69
N ASN A 791 19.83 -1.91 -14.51
CA ASN A 791 18.52 -1.32 -14.18
C ASN A 791 17.36 -1.81 -15.06
N SER A 792 17.59 -2.80 -15.92
CA SER A 792 16.60 -3.35 -16.86
C SER A 792 16.10 -2.39 -17.95
N LEU A 793 16.86 -1.32 -18.28
CA LEU A 793 16.48 -0.41 -19.37
C LEU A 793 16.29 -1.15 -20.70
N ARG A 794 17.19 -2.07 -21.04
CA ARG A 794 17.11 -2.87 -22.28
C ARG A 794 15.82 -3.69 -22.36
N GLU A 795 15.44 -4.34 -21.27
CA GLU A 795 14.22 -5.15 -21.24
C GLU A 795 12.96 -4.29 -21.32
N GLN A 796 12.89 -3.18 -20.58
CA GLN A 796 11.74 -2.27 -20.68
C GLN A 796 11.66 -1.58 -22.04
N ALA A 797 12.80 -1.28 -22.68
CA ALA A 797 12.85 -0.77 -24.04
C ALA A 797 12.33 -1.78 -25.06
N ARG A 798 12.65 -3.07 -24.90
CA ARG A 798 12.10 -4.16 -25.72
C ARG A 798 10.59 -4.25 -25.55
N LEU A 799 10.09 -4.19 -24.32
CA LEU A 799 8.65 -4.16 -24.03
C LEU A 799 7.97 -2.88 -24.55
N GLY A 800 8.70 -1.77 -24.62
CA GLY A 800 8.29 -0.51 -25.23
C GLY A 800 8.39 -0.47 -26.76
N GLY A 801 8.77 -1.58 -27.41
CA GLY A 801 8.76 -1.71 -28.88
C GLY A 801 10.11 -1.55 -29.57
N PHE A 802 11.22 -1.39 -28.86
CA PHE A 802 12.56 -1.32 -29.47
C PHE A 802 13.22 -2.71 -29.53
N ALA A 803 13.12 -3.37 -30.69
CA ALA A 803 13.60 -4.75 -30.86
C ALA A 803 15.12 -4.93 -30.65
N ASN A 804 15.94 -3.91 -30.97
CA ASN A 804 17.40 -3.98 -30.89
C ASN A 804 17.96 -3.55 -29.51
N ALA A 805 17.16 -3.66 -28.45
CA ALA A 805 17.53 -3.15 -27.13
C ALA A 805 18.77 -3.83 -26.52
N PHE A 806 19.08 -5.07 -26.91
CA PHE A 806 20.21 -5.85 -26.39
C PHE A 806 21.49 -5.75 -27.26
N ALA A 807 21.61 -4.73 -28.10
CA ALA A 807 22.80 -4.53 -28.95
C ALA A 807 24.09 -4.20 -28.16
N TYR A 808 23.96 -3.81 -26.90
CA TYR A 808 25.07 -3.57 -25.97
C TYR A 808 24.95 -4.47 -24.72
N PRO A 809 26.10 -4.88 -24.15
CA PRO A 809 26.13 -5.85 -23.05
C PRO A 809 25.77 -5.21 -21.71
N GLY A 810 25.43 -6.04 -20.73
CA GLY A 810 25.48 -5.65 -19.32
C GLY A 810 26.92 -5.44 -18.84
N PHE A 811 27.10 -4.57 -17.85
CA PHE A 811 28.43 -4.28 -17.29
C PHE A 811 29.10 -5.50 -16.64
N VAL A 812 28.32 -6.47 -16.14
CA VAL A 812 28.87 -7.66 -15.49
C VAL A 812 29.57 -8.59 -16.47
N PRO A 813 28.91 -9.12 -17.52
CA PRO A 813 29.61 -9.91 -18.52
C PRO A 813 30.75 -9.15 -19.20
N ALA A 814 30.62 -7.83 -19.36
CA ALA A 814 31.64 -7.01 -20.03
C ALA A 814 32.90 -6.76 -19.16
N TYR A 815 32.75 -6.50 -17.85
CA TYR A 815 33.83 -5.94 -17.05
C TYR A 815 34.01 -6.54 -15.64
N ILE A 816 32.93 -7.00 -14.99
CA ILE A 816 32.98 -7.38 -13.57
C ILE A 816 33.12 -8.88 -13.34
N ARG A 817 32.62 -9.73 -14.25
CA ARG A 817 32.64 -11.19 -14.08
C ARG A 817 34.03 -11.79 -13.74
N PRO A 818 35.16 -11.31 -14.31
CA PRO A 818 36.47 -11.80 -13.90
C PRO A 818 36.74 -11.65 -12.39
N GLN A 819 36.28 -10.56 -11.78
CA GLN A 819 36.39 -10.37 -10.33
C GLN A 819 35.50 -11.35 -9.56
N PHE A 820 34.31 -11.66 -10.07
CA PHE A 820 33.42 -12.66 -9.46
C PHE A 820 34.00 -14.08 -9.50
N CYS A 821 34.78 -14.41 -10.54
CA CYS A 821 35.49 -15.69 -10.60
C CYS A 821 36.49 -15.86 -9.44
N GLU A 822 37.05 -14.77 -8.91
CA GLU A 822 37.95 -14.74 -7.75
C GLU A 822 37.21 -14.58 -6.41
N GLY A 823 35.87 -14.62 -6.42
CA GLY A 823 35.04 -14.38 -5.24
C GLY A 823 35.05 -12.91 -4.77
N ARG A 824 35.61 -11.99 -5.56
CA ARG A 824 35.60 -10.55 -5.25
C ARG A 824 34.20 -9.97 -5.44
N GLY A 825 33.87 -8.97 -4.65
CA GLY A 825 32.57 -8.31 -4.71
C GLY A 825 32.45 -7.21 -3.67
N PRO A 826 31.27 -6.59 -3.50
CA PRO A 826 31.05 -5.38 -2.72
C PRO A 826 31.04 -5.61 -1.20
N PHE A 827 32.12 -6.20 -0.68
CA PHE A 827 32.41 -6.36 0.74
C PHE A 827 32.48 -5.00 1.42
N ARG A 828 31.78 -4.87 2.54
CA ARG A 828 31.63 -3.62 3.28
C ARG A 828 31.57 -3.86 4.77
N TRP A 829 31.86 -2.82 5.54
CA TRP A 829 31.66 -2.83 6.98
C TRP A 829 31.16 -1.50 7.52
N VAL A 830 30.55 -1.56 8.71
CA VAL A 830 29.91 -0.44 9.40
C VAL A 830 30.42 -0.40 10.84
N ALA A 831 30.95 0.75 11.26
CA ALA A 831 31.37 0.97 12.64
C ALA A 831 30.17 1.33 13.51
N LEU A 832 29.73 0.42 14.40
CA LEU A 832 28.53 0.65 15.23
C LEU A 832 28.73 1.76 16.26
N SER A 833 29.97 2.15 16.55
CA SER A 833 30.31 3.27 17.42
C SER A 833 29.78 4.60 16.89
N GLY A 834 29.67 4.75 15.56
CA GLY A 834 29.46 6.04 14.92
C GLY A 834 30.73 6.87 14.76
N ASP A 835 31.89 6.37 15.20
CA ASP A 835 33.17 7.08 15.11
C ASP A 835 33.82 6.84 13.75
N ARG A 836 34.29 7.92 13.13
CA ARG A 836 35.01 7.87 11.85
C ARG A 836 36.41 7.32 12.02
N GLN A 837 37.00 7.43 13.22
CA GLN A 837 38.32 6.89 13.52
C GLN A 837 38.35 5.36 13.47
N ASP A 838 37.23 4.69 13.79
CA ASP A 838 37.13 3.24 13.63
C ASP A 838 37.31 2.83 12.17
N ILE A 839 36.71 3.57 11.22
CA ILE A 839 36.90 3.34 9.79
C ILE A 839 38.35 3.63 9.36
N ALA A 840 38.92 4.76 9.80
CA ALA A 840 40.31 5.09 9.51
C ALA A 840 41.28 4.00 9.99
N ARG A 841 41.03 3.42 11.17
CA ARG A 841 41.84 2.32 11.69
C ARG A 841 41.66 1.04 10.87
N THR A 842 40.44 0.70 10.48
CA THR A 842 40.21 -0.46 9.58
C THR A 842 40.85 -0.25 8.21
N ASP A 843 40.84 0.96 7.66
CA ASP A 843 41.49 1.29 6.39
C ASP A 843 43.01 1.04 6.50
N GLN A 844 43.66 1.53 7.57
CA GLN A 844 45.09 1.29 7.83
C GLN A 844 45.41 -0.21 7.94
N VAL A 845 44.58 -0.95 8.66
CA VAL A 845 44.77 -2.40 8.84
C VAL A 845 44.68 -3.15 7.52
N LEU A 846 43.81 -2.75 6.59
CA LEU A 846 43.76 -3.36 5.27
C LEU A 846 45.02 -3.05 4.45
N LEU A 847 45.59 -1.84 4.57
CA LEU A 847 46.87 -1.50 3.94
C LEU A 847 48.02 -2.36 4.51
N GLU A 848 48.00 -2.63 5.82
CA GLU A 848 48.97 -3.49 6.51
C GLU A 848 48.81 -4.98 6.13
N LEU A 849 47.58 -5.47 6.02
CA LEU A 849 47.28 -6.87 5.69
C LEU A 849 47.58 -7.22 4.23
N PHE A 850 47.37 -6.25 3.33
CA PHE A 850 47.51 -6.45 1.89
C PHE A 850 48.51 -5.45 1.29
N PRO A 851 49.80 -5.50 1.69
CA PRO A 851 50.79 -4.49 1.32
C PRO A 851 51.09 -4.43 -0.19
N ASP A 852 50.90 -5.55 -0.89
CA ASP A 852 51.20 -5.68 -2.32
C ASP A 852 49.98 -5.43 -3.23
N ASN A 853 48.80 -5.15 -2.67
CA ASN A 853 47.57 -4.94 -3.43
C ASN A 853 47.41 -3.45 -3.82
N GLU A 854 48.17 -3.01 -4.83
CA GLU A 854 48.17 -1.62 -5.31
C GLU A 854 46.76 -1.07 -5.66
N PRO A 855 45.87 -1.82 -6.35
CA PRO A 855 44.49 -1.36 -6.60
C PRO A 855 43.71 -1.08 -5.30
N LEU A 856 43.84 -1.93 -4.28
CA LEU A 856 43.22 -1.72 -2.97
C LEU A 856 43.75 -0.46 -2.29
N HIS A 857 45.07 -0.27 -2.30
CA HIS A 857 45.70 0.93 -1.70
C HIS A 857 45.19 2.21 -2.37
N ARG A 858 45.18 2.24 -3.71
CA ARG A 858 44.64 3.37 -4.47
C ARG A 858 43.17 3.63 -4.11
N TRP A 859 42.36 2.58 -4.04
CA TRP A 859 40.95 2.70 -3.66
C TRP A 859 40.78 3.31 -2.27
N LEU A 860 41.49 2.80 -1.25
CA LEU A 860 41.37 3.29 0.12
C LEU A 860 41.80 4.75 0.25
N HIS A 861 42.90 5.16 -0.42
CA HIS A 861 43.31 6.57 -0.44
C HIS A 861 42.28 7.49 -1.12
N LEU A 862 41.70 7.04 -2.24
CA LEU A 862 40.63 7.80 -2.90
C LEU A 862 39.37 7.88 -2.03
N ALA A 863 39.00 6.78 -1.38
CA ALA A 863 37.83 6.69 -0.52
C ALA A 863 37.99 7.55 0.74
N GLU A 864 39.19 7.60 1.33
CA GLU A 864 39.54 8.51 2.42
C GLU A 864 39.44 9.99 1.99
N ALA A 865 40.00 10.32 0.83
CA ALA A 865 40.08 11.70 0.37
C ALA A 865 38.74 12.28 -0.14
N ARG A 866 37.84 11.43 -0.65
CA ARG A 866 36.68 11.89 -1.45
C ARG A 866 35.33 11.43 -0.95
N VAL A 867 35.24 10.41 -0.09
CA VAL A 867 33.94 9.87 0.34
C VAL A 867 33.51 10.48 1.66
N HIS A 868 32.35 11.14 1.64
CA HIS A 868 31.69 11.60 2.85
C HIS A 868 30.80 10.51 3.45
N PHE A 869 30.97 10.23 4.74
CA PHE A 869 30.12 9.26 5.43
C PHE A 869 28.66 9.73 5.53
N GLN A 870 27.75 8.79 5.39
CA GLN A 870 26.30 8.97 5.54
C GLN A 870 25.81 8.05 6.67
N GLY A 871 25.20 8.62 7.73
CA GLY A 871 24.76 7.84 8.88
C GLY A 871 25.93 7.31 9.73
N LEU A 872 25.92 6.02 10.03
CA LEU A 872 27.07 5.33 10.65
C LEU A 872 28.24 5.31 9.67
N PRO A 873 29.47 5.66 10.10
CA PRO A 873 30.65 5.51 9.27
C PRO A 873 30.79 4.07 8.78
N ALA A 874 30.99 3.94 7.49
CA ALA A 874 31.04 2.67 6.80
C ALA A 874 32.01 2.77 5.63
N ARG A 875 32.55 1.63 5.20
CA ARG A 875 33.47 1.53 4.08
C ARG A 875 33.07 0.38 3.17
N ILE A 876 33.18 0.62 1.87
CA ILE A 876 33.17 -0.42 0.84
C ILE A 876 34.63 -0.70 0.44
N CYS A 877 35.01 -1.97 0.34
CA CYS A 877 36.31 -2.40 -0.20
C CYS A 877 36.17 -3.79 -0.82
N TRP A 878 36.33 -3.92 -2.14
CA TRP A 878 36.15 -5.19 -2.83
C TRP A 878 37.27 -6.20 -2.53
N LEU A 879 36.94 -7.19 -1.70
CA LEU A 879 37.81 -8.29 -1.28
C LEU A 879 37.29 -9.64 -1.80
N GLY A 880 38.20 -10.54 -2.12
CA GLY A 880 37.95 -11.86 -2.71
C GLY A 880 37.90 -13.02 -1.74
N ALA A 881 37.83 -14.23 -2.31
CA ALA A 881 38.09 -15.46 -1.57
C ALA A 881 39.51 -15.40 -0.97
N GLY A 882 39.68 -15.90 0.25
CA GLY A 882 40.95 -15.78 0.98
C GLY A 882 41.20 -14.42 1.65
N GLU A 883 40.68 -13.30 1.14
CA GLU A 883 40.92 -11.98 1.74
C GLU A 883 39.87 -11.60 2.80
N ARG A 884 38.58 -11.89 2.56
CA ARG A 884 37.47 -11.44 3.42
C ARG A 884 37.58 -11.93 4.87
N HIS A 885 37.89 -13.21 5.07
CA HIS A 885 38.00 -13.79 6.41
C HIS A 885 39.21 -13.23 7.19
N LEU A 886 40.34 -12.98 6.53
CA LEU A 886 41.52 -12.36 7.14
C LEU A 886 41.21 -10.94 7.64
N ALA A 887 40.55 -10.14 6.79
CA ALA A 887 40.10 -8.81 7.18
C ALA A 887 39.12 -8.86 8.37
N GLY A 888 38.11 -9.74 8.31
CA GLY A 888 37.11 -9.86 9.37
C GLY A 888 37.67 -10.34 10.71
N LEU A 889 38.59 -11.32 10.69
CA LEU A 889 39.29 -11.78 11.90
C LEU A 889 40.12 -10.65 12.51
N ARG A 890 40.84 -9.88 11.68
CA ARG A 890 41.62 -8.76 12.16
C ARG A 890 40.73 -7.63 12.71
N PHE A 891 39.58 -7.35 12.11
CA PHE A 891 38.60 -6.41 12.66
C PHE A 891 38.06 -6.87 14.01
N ASN A 892 37.82 -8.18 14.17
CA ASN A 892 37.43 -8.74 15.46
C ASN A 892 38.53 -8.54 16.52
N ASP A 893 39.80 -8.69 16.15
CA ASP A 893 40.93 -8.41 17.05
C ASP A 893 40.99 -6.94 17.47
N LEU A 894 40.69 -6.00 16.57
CA LEU A 894 40.62 -4.57 16.90
C LEU A 894 39.53 -4.27 17.94
N VAL A 895 38.37 -4.91 17.80
CA VAL A 895 37.27 -4.78 18.77
C VAL A 895 37.68 -5.39 20.12
N ARG A 896 38.37 -6.55 20.10
CA ARG A 896 38.86 -7.22 21.30
C ARG A 896 39.93 -6.40 22.03
N SER A 897 40.85 -5.77 21.30
CA SER A 897 41.93 -4.94 21.85
C SER A 897 41.46 -3.56 22.31
N GLY A 898 40.29 -3.11 21.84
CA GLY A 898 39.77 -1.76 22.08
C GLY A 898 40.41 -0.69 21.20
N GLU A 899 41.10 -1.08 20.12
CA GLU A 899 41.60 -0.15 19.09
C GLU A 899 40.47 0.52 18.31
N VAL A 900 39.28 -0.11 18.28
CA VAL A 900 38.03 0.50 17.79
C VAL A 900 37.01 0.57 18.92
N ALA A 901 36.15 1.60 18.90
CA ALA A 901 35.33 1.97 20.05
C ALA A 901 34.10 1.09 20.29
N ALA A 902 33.65 0.33 19.29
CA ALA A 902 32.54 -0.61 19.39
C ALA A 902 32.64 -1.70 18.31
N PRO A 903 31.79 -2.75 18.38
CA PRO A 903 31.71 -3.78 17.35
C PRO A 903 31.46 -3.26 15.94
N ILE A 904 31.89 -4.06 14.97
CA ILE A 904 31.79 -3.77 13.55
C ILE A 904 30.82 -4.77 12.90
N VAL A 905 29.93 -4.28 12.05
CA VAL A 905 29.12 -5.15 11.18
C VAL A 905 29.84 -5.29 9.86
N ILE A 906 30.05 -6.52 9.43
CA ILE A 906 30.60 -6.87 8.12
C ILE A 906 29.47 -7.45 7.27
N GLY A 907 29.39 -7.05 6.01
CA GLY A 907 28.40 -7.52 5.08
C GLY A 907 28.73 -7.15 3.64
N ARG A 908 27.71 -7.13 2.80
CA ARG A 908 27.82 -6.80 1.37
C ARG A 908 26.48 -6.44 0.76
N ASP A 909 26.50 -6.02 -0.50
CA ASP A 909 25.31 -6.07 -1.35
C ASP A 909 24.87 -7.51 -1.62
N HIS A 910 23.65 -7.70 -2.12
CA HIS A 910 23.20 -9.00 -2.65
C HIS A 910 23.76 -9.26 -4.06
N LEU A 911 24.23 -8.21 -4.74
CA LEU A 911 25.12 -8.33 -5.90
C LEU A 911 26.48 -8.83 -5.41
N ASP A 912 26.77 -10.10 -5.58
CA ASP A 912 28.07 -10.70 -5.31
C ASP A 912 28.21 -12.01 -6.09
N SER A 913 29.44 -12.50 -6.21
CA SER A 913 29.84 -13.67 -7.00
C SER A 913 28.95 -14.91 -6.81
N GLY A 914 28.53 -15.23 -5.58
CA GLY A 914 27.76 -16.46 -5.27
C GLY A 914 26.29 -16.23 -4.93
N SER A 915 25.84 -14.98 -4.83
CA SER A 915 24.62 -14.67 -4.09
C SER A 915 23.45 -14.17 -4.93
N VAL A 916 23.53 -14.23 -6.27
CA VAL A 916 22.47 -13.73 -7.15
C VAL A 916 22.36 -14.56 -8.42
N ALA A 917 21.11 -14.78 -8.84
CA ALA A 917 20.74 -15.17 -10.19
C ALA A 917 19.94 -14.01 -10.80
N SER A 918 20.46 -13.40 -11.87
CA SER A 918 19.81 -12.33 -12.61
C SER A 918 20.27 -12.34 -14.08
N PRO A 919 19.50 -12.97 -14.98
CA PRO A 919 19.87 -13.13 -16.41
C PRO A 919 20.04 -11.84 -17.20
N TYR A 920 19.60 -10.72 -16.64
CA TYR A 920 19.67 -9.39 -17.28
C TYR A 920 20.75 -8.51 -16.65
N ARG A 921 21.54 -9.06 -15.71
CA ARG A 921 22.58 -8.33 -14.99
C ARG A 921 23.74 -9.26 -14.57
N GLU A 922 23.77 -9.76 -13.34
CA GLU A 922 24.95 -10.46 -12.81
C GLU A 922 25.26 -11.77 -13.52
N THR A 923 24.22 -12.51 -13.89
CA THR A 923 24.34 -13.83 -14.53
C THR A 923 23.97 -13.77 -16.01
N GLU A 924 23.99 -12.59 -16.62
CA GLU A 924 23.75 -12.42 -18.06
C GLU A 924 24.86 -13.09 -18.88
N ALA A 925 24.50 -13.96 -19.82
CA ALA A 925 25.42 -14.67 -20.70
C ALA A 925 26.47 -15.47 -19.93
N MET A 926 26.05 -16.35 -19.01
CA MET A 926 26.95 -17.33 -18.41
C MET A 926 27.54 -18.22 -19.51
N ARG A 927 28.81 -18.64 -19.35
CA ARG A 927 29.55 -19.40 -20.37
C ARG A 927 28.85 -20.70 -20.79
N ASP A 928 28.16 -21.34 -19.86
CA ASP A 928 27.41 -22.58 -20.03
C ASP A 928 25.90 -22.36 -20.28
N GLY A 929 25.43 -21.10 -20.29
CA GLY A 929 24.02 -20.75 -20.42
C GLY A 929 23.19 -20.89 -19.14
N SER A 930 23.82 -21.03 -17.96
CA SER A 930 23.17 -21.20 -16.64
C SER A 930 22.54 -19.92 -16.06
N ASP A 931 22.29 -18.90 -16.89
CA ASP A 931 21.88 -17.55 -16.50
C ASP A 931 20.74 -17.52 -15.46
N ALA A 932 19.72 -18.35 -15.66
CA ALA A 932 18.48 -18.37 -14.88
C ALA A 932 18.48 -19.34 -13.69
N ILE A 933 19.58 -20.06 -13.42
CA ILE A 933 19.64 -21.02 -12.30
C ILE A 933 19.67 -20.27 -10.97
N ALA A 934 18.53 -20.30 -10.26
CA ALA A 934 18.33 -19.63 -8.98
C ALA A 934 18.66 -20.50 -7.74
N ASP A 935 19.22 -21.70 -7.94
CA ASP A 935 19.64 -22.56 -6.82
C ASP A 935 20.78 -21.93 -6.01
N TRP A 936 21.77 -21.34 -6.70
CA TRP A 936 22.95 -20.71 -6.10
C TRP A 936 22.66 -19.67 -5.01
N PRO A 937 21.81 -18.65 -5.23
CA PRO A 937 21.48 -17.69 -4.18
C PRO A 937 20.73 -18.32 -2.99
N VAL A 938 19.92 -19.36 -3.22
CA VAL A 938 19.25 -20.09 -2.13
C VAL A 938 20.28 -20.88 -1.32
N LEU A 939 21.19 -21.60 -1.99
CA LEU A 939 22.29 -22.30 -1.35
C LEU A 939 23.23 -21.35 -0.59
N ASN A 940 23.53 -20.17 -1.14
CA ASN A 940 24.32 -19.15 -0.46
C ASN A 940 23.66 -18.71 0.87
N ALA A 941 22.34 -18.46 0.87
CA ALA A 941 21.62 -18.12 2.10
C ALA A 941 21.63 -19.26 3.13
N LEU A 942 21.36 -20.49 2.69
CA LEU A 942 21.38 -21.67 3.57
C LEU A 942 22.77 -21.92 4.16
N LEU A 943 23.81 -21.81 3.33
CA LEU A 943 25.21 -21.98 3.75
C LEU A 943 25.64 -20.90 4.74
N ASN A 944 25.27 -19.63 4.49
CA ASN A 944 25.55 -18.54 5.43
C ASN A 944 24.78 -18.68 6.75
N CYS A 945 23.55 -19.20 6.71
CA CYS A 945 22.82 -19.57 7.92
C CYS A 945 23.54 -20.67 8.70
N ALA A 946 24.02 -21.71 8.01
CA ALA A 946 24.79 -22.80 8.62
C ALA A 946 26.18 -22.39 9.11
N SER A 947 26.76 -21.35 8.50
CA SER A 947 28.09 -20.80 8.83
C SER A 947 28.05 -19.76 9.96
N GLY A 948 26.86 -19.45 10.47
CA GLY A 948 26.67 -18.59 11.64
C GLY A 948 26.72 -17.08 11.37
N ALA A 949 26.26 -16.64 10.20
CA ALA A 949 25.97 -15.22 9.97
C ALA A 949 25.04 -14.67 11.08
N THR A 950 25.19 -13.40 11.46
CA THR A 950 24.33 -12.76 12.46
C THR A 950 22.92 -12.52 11.92
N TRP A 951 22.76 -12.17 10.64
CA TRP A 951 21.48 -12.26 9.93
C TRP A 951 21.67 -12.62 8.46
N VAL A 952 20.62 -13.23 7.89
CA VAL A 952 20.59 -13.70 6.50
C VAL A 952 19.27 -13.28 5.85
N ALA A 953 19.32 -12.91 4.57
CA ALA A 953 18.17 -12.48 3.80
C ALA A 953 18.09 -13.18 2.44
N VAL A 954 16.88 -13.60 2.02
CA VAL A 954 16.56 -13.99 0.65
C VAL A 954 15.53 -13.02 0.10
N HIS A 955 15.86 -12.38 -1.01
CA HIS A 955 15.04 -11.36 -1.65
C HIS A 955 14.81 -11.69 -3.13
N HIS A 956 13.77 -11.08 -3.70
CA HIS A 956 13.35 -11.27 -5.08
C HIS A 956 13.19 -9.93 -5.80
N GLY A 957 13.71 -9.86 -7.02
CA GLY A 957 13.54 -8.77 -7.97
C GLY A 957 14.32 -7.50 -7.66
N GLY A 958 15.29 -7.55 -6.74
CA GLY A 958 16.15 -6.40 -6.45
C GLY A 958 17.00 -6.01 -7.65
N GLY A 959 17.01 -4.71 -7.93
CA GLY A 959 17.78 -4.11 -9.02
C GLY A 959 17.09 -4.17 -10.38
N VAL A 960 16.64 -5.35 -10.80
CA VAL A 960 16.08 -5.59 -12.14
C VAL A 960 14.55 -5.63 -12.19
N GLY A 961 13.85 -5.76 -11.06
CA GLY A 961 12.39 -5.79 -10.96
C GLY A 961 11.81 -7.19 -10.71
N MET A 962 10.51 -7.27 -10.42
CA MET A 962 9.81 -8.52 -10.10
C MET A 962 9.97 -9.57 -11.21
N GLY A 963 10.24 -10.82 -10.82
CA GLY A 963 10.38 -11.96 -11.73
C GLY A 963 11.77 -12.13 -12.37
N LEU A 964 12.68 -11.16 -12.16
CA LEU A 964 13.94 -11.09 -12.93
C LEU A 964 15.21 -11.37 -12.11
N SER A 965 15.11 -11.51 -10.79
CA SER A 965 16.26 -11.91 -9.96
C SER A 965 15.89 -12.59 -8.65
N ILE A 966 16.68 -13.57 -8.22
CA ILE A 966 16.63 -14.12 -6.86
C ILE A 966 18.02 -13.96 -6.27
N HIS A 967 18.11 -13.47 -5.04
CA HIS A 967 19.41 -13.14 -4.45
C HIS A 967 19.40 -13.11 -2.93
N ALA A 968 20.58 -13.34 -2.35
CA ALA A 968 20.79 -13.46 -0.92
C ALA A 968 21.78 -12.41 -0.37
N GLY A 969 21.53 -11.97 0.85
CA GLY A 969 22.44 -11.18 1.66
C GLY A 969 22.77 -11.90 2.95
N ALA A 970 23.99 -11.69 3.45
CA ALA A 970 24.41 -12.21 4.73
C ALA A 970 25.36 -11.21 5.41
N GLN A 971 25.25 -11.12 6.73
CA GLN A 971 25.96 -10.14 7.55
C GLN A 971 26.43 -10.78 8.85
N VAL A 972 27.61 -10.40 9.32
CA VAL A 972 28.19 -10.87 10.59
C VAL A 972 28.63 -9.69 11.45
N CYS A 973 28.27 -9.72 12.73
CA CYS A 973 28.73 -8.77 13.74
C CYS A 973 29.98 -9.33 14.42
N VAL A 974 31.12 -8.65 14.26
CA VAL A 974 32.37 -8.96 14.98
C VAL A 974 32.43 -8.13 16.26
N ASP A 975 32.31 -8.79 17.40
CA ASP A 975 32.16 -8.16 18.72
C ASP A 975 33.32 -8.43 19.68
N GLY A 976 34.44 -8.92 19.17
CA GLY A 976 35.67 -9.20 19.90
C GLY A 976 35.69 -10.58 20.58
N THR A 977 34.58 -11.32 20.56
CA THR A 977 34.47 -12.63 21.20
C THR A 977 35.04 -13.75 20.32
N GLU A 978 35.43 -14.87 20.93
CA GLU A 978 35.84 -16.09 20.20
C GLU A 978 34.71 -16.65 19.33
N LEU A 979 33.47 -16.61 19.83
CA LEU A 979 32.31 -17.06 19.05
C LEU A 979 32.12 -16.20 17.79
N SER A 980 32.29 -14.89 17.90
CA SER A 980 32.21 -14.01 16.72
C SER A 980 33.38 -14.23 15.75
N ALA A 981 34.58 -14.54 16.24
CA ALA A 981 35.72 -14.94 15.40
C ALA A 981 35.39 -16.20 14.59
N GLN A 982 34.85 -17.23 15.25
CA GLN A 982 34.43 -18.48 14.60
C GLN A 982 33.35 -18.24 13.52
N ARG A 983 32.31 -17.45 13.84
CA ARG A 983 31.27 -17.07 12.87
C ARG A 983 31.85 -16.33 11.67
N CYS A 984 32.71 -15.36 11.95
CA CYS A 984 33.36 -14.52 10.95
C CYS A 984 34.21 -15.35 10.00
N GLU A 985 35.06 -16.25 10.52
CA GLU A 985 35.90 -17.14 9.72
C GLU A 985 35.06 -18.04 8.81
N LEU A 986 34.06 -18.74 9.36
CA LEU A 986 33.22 -19.64 8.60
C LEU A 986 32.42 -18.90 7.52
N MET A 987 31.71 -17.83 7.90
CA MET A 987 30.85 -17.08 6.99
C MET A 987 31.66 -16.38 5.89
N LEU A 988 32.75 -15.69 6.23
CA LEU A 988 33.57 -14.96 5.25
C LEU A 988 34.50 -15.85 4.42
N THR A 989 34.62 -17.13 4.75
CA THR A 989 35.23 -18.15 3.87
C THR A 989 34.19 -18.71 2.92
N ASN A 990 33.05 -19.17 3.45
CA ASN A 990 32.04 -19.90 2.68
C ASN A 990 31.25 -19.00 1.71
N ASP A 991 30.99 -17.76 2.09
CA ASP A 991 30.24 -16.81 1.27
C ASP A 991 30.92 -16.53 -0.09
N PRO A 992 32.17 -16.02 -0.16
CA PRO A 992 32.85 -15.84 -1.44
C PRO A 992 33.21 -17.17 -2.12
N ALA A 993 33.49 -18.24 -1.35
CA ALA A 993 33.75 -19.56 -1.93
C ALA A 993 32.55 -20.08 -2.73
N SER A 994 31.31 -19.82 -2.30
CA SER A 994 30.12 -20.18 -3.08
C SER A 994 30.08 -19.51 -4.46
N GLY A 995 30.65 -18.31 -4.60
CA GLY A 995 30.80 -17.63 -5.88
C GLY A 995 31.86 -18.24 -6.78
N VAL A 996 33.00 -18.62 -6.20
CA VAL A 996 34.05 -19.37 -6.89
C VAL A 996 33.50 -20.72 -7.39
N MET A 997 32.77 -21.45 -6.53
CA MET A 997 32.10 -22.71 -6.90
C MET A 997 31.15 -22.52 -8.08
N ARG A 998 30.26 -21.53 -8.00
CA ARG A 998 29.28 -21.21 -9.05
C ARG A 998 29.93 -20.95 -10.41
N HIS A 999 30.98 -20.14 -10.45
CA HIS A 999 31.64 -19.77 -11.70
C HIS A 999 32.56 -20.88 -12.22
N ALA A 1000 33.19 -21.66 -11.34
CA ALA A 1000 33.98 -22.82 -11.75
C ALA A 1000 33.09 -23.93 -12.36
N ASP A 1001 31.89 -24.12 -11.79
CA ASP A 1001 30.85 -25.01 -12.32
C ASP A 1001 30.40 -24.58 -13.72
N ALA A 1002 30.15 -23.28 -13.91
CA ALA A 1002 29.83 -22.70 -15.22
C ALA A 1002 31.01 -22.71 -16.24
N GLY A 1003 32.18 -23.23 -15.85
CA GLY A 1003 33.31 -23.44 -16.75
C GLY A 1003 34.24 -22.23 -16.94
N TYR A 1004 34.27 -21.27 -16.01
CA TYR A 1004 35.28 -20.21 -16.00
C TYR A 1004 36.62 -20.74 -15.45
N GLU A 1005 37.69 -20.63 -16.22
CA GLU A 1005 39.01 -21.17 -15.84
C GLU A 1005 39.67 -20.35 -14.72
N GLU A 1006 39.40 -19.04 -14.70
CA GLU A 1006 39.79 -18.13 -13.64
C GLU A 1006 39.22 -18.60 -12.29
N ALA A 1007 37.96 -19.03 -12.27
CA ALA A 1007 37.31 -19.54 -11.07
C ALA A 1007 37.84 -20.92 -10.65
N ARG A 1008 38.20 -21.79 -11.61
CA ARG A 1008 38.87 -23.07 -11.30
C ARG A 1008 40.25 -22.87 -10.71
N THR A 1009 40.98 -21.85 -11.17
CA THR A 1009 42.26 -21.46 -10.59
C THR A 1009 42.09 -20.89 -9.19
N ALA A 1010 41.16 -19.94 -9.00
CA ALA A 1010 40.82 -19.42 -7.68
C ALA A 1010 40.38 -20.54 -6.71
N ALA A 1011 39.68 -21.57 -7.20
CA ALA A 1011 39.29 -22.71 -6.38
C ALA A 1011 40.49 -23.51 -5.88
N ARG A 1012 41.54 -23.68 -6.70
CA ARG A 1012 42.80 -24.34 -6.28
C ARG A 1012 43.59 -23.46 -5.31
N ASP A 1013 43.73 -22.17 -5.64
CA ASP A 1013 44.54 -21.22 -4.88
C ASP A 1013 44.00 -20.99 -3.45
N HIS A 1014 42.68 -21.15 -3.27
CA HIS A 1014 42.00 -20.93 -1.99
C HIS A 1014 41.42 -22.21 -1.35
N ASP A 1015 41.84 -23.41 -1.79
CA ASP A 1015 41.36 -24.73 -1.32
C ASP A 1015 39.81 -24.84 -1.27
N VAL A 1016 39.13 -24.28 -2.28
CA VAL A 1016 37.68 -24.42 -2.44
C VAL A 1016 37.39 -25.80 -3.01
N ARG A 1017 36.71 -26.63 -2.21
CA ARG A 1017 36.40 -28.01 -2.58
C ARG A 1017 35.16 -28.09 -3.46
N ILE A 1018 35.32 -28.58 -4.68
CA ILE A 1018 34.23 -28.79 -5.64
C ILE A 1018 34.18 -30.29 -5.98
N PRO A 1019 33.16 -31.05 -5.56
CA PRO A 1019 33.18 -32.51 -5.71
C PRO A 1019 33.36 -33.05 -7.14
N MET A 1020 32.90 -32.28 -8.14
CA MET A 1020 32.92 -32.68 -9.55
C MET A 1020 34.10 -32.11 -10.34
N ILE A 1021 34.94 -31.26 -9.73
CA ILE A 1021 36.08 -30.61 -10.38
C ILE A 1021 37.32 -30.95 -9.57
N ASP A 1022 38.40 -31.38 -10.23
CA ASP A 1022 39.66 -31.61 -9.52
C ASP A 1022 40.26 -30.26 -9.07
N THR A 1023 40.07 -29.93 -7.81
CA THR A 1023 40.60 -28.72 -7.17
C THR A 1023 41.83 -28.98 -6.31
N ARG A 1024 42.36 -30.21 -6.30
CA ARG A 1024 43.62 -30.54 -5.61
C ARG A 1024 44.79 -30.37 -6.59
N ALA A 1025 45.81 -29.65 -6.15
CA ALA A 1025 47.07 -29.49 -6.90
C ALA A 1025 47.89 -30.78 -6.94
#